data_AF-A0A821N130-F1
#
_entry.id   AF-A0A821N130-F1
#
_cell.length_a   1.000
_cell.length_b   1.000
_cell.length_c   1.000
_cell.angle_alpha   90.00
_cell.angle_beta   90.00
_cell.angle_gamma   90.00
#
_symmetry.space_group_name_H-M   'P 1'
#
loop_
_entity.id
_entity.type
_entity.pdbx_description
1 polymer ?
#
loop_
_entity_poly.entity_id
_entity_poly.type
_entity_poly.pdbx_seq_one_letter_code
_entity_poly.pdbx_strand_id
1 'polypeptide(L)'
;MPRDTTFNPCWLNRTDDDSIELSKWLTNGKTTKTFKCLLCKTNDLDCSNRGWSAIEQHMKTKNHVENIKSLKNNSTFVIGPASTSTEGVIPTAHLRLGALKQPLILDFQEQVTKAEAVWALTVAQRAISFNSCNEIGDVFRIMFPDSKIAKEFSMQAKKISYVLSYGLGPHFHQELVKSLKRNDKFVLCFDEQTNNQNRKQLDLLVRYWCFDQGRVVTRYYKTILLGHATAIVLKNAILDALKTDGLDLKKLLMLGRDSPYVNLSLEKMIEAEMEKIGGGLLKIGGCHLHVVHNGFKAGLLSTDWHAQNKCIDLYAWFKRSPARQEDLVDIIEDFNILMEKTLLYFTSTRWVLLGKVITRVLTLWEPLKEYFLVLLPTKEKKQIQKNDRYDRIKLSLTSYTIKIQLQFVLFLCETIFDRFLTFFQQEAPLIHLLYVELSALYRDVLVQFLVPDYVGNKTGNELLNLDFKLKEKQLNNKQIRIGESTRKLLMNITQKEREDFFEDVRTIYHAIAQYFKNNLPLNCSFVRDMQIFNPSFKSAEYTHELSRIAKAIPGLLTDTEIDHIRDEWINYSLENFDQKWIVEGRQDDGYGNEKVIFHRIDYFWNHVLSMKMVDGRPKFPILGKLIKNILIIPHGNADIERGFSINENIVTSNRSNLSNTSINALRSTYDGVKFLGDGSSHKVYVNKDMIKMVQSSHLLYKQDLNSRKAAVEQLEKENEEMLQVDEACKEILKEEGELLSNQKDLQQQLLQASQIITEATARLQIAIKNKDNLDMDRASILIDGGNMRNKSINEQLVKVTEDLIKIQKKRKDAFDQLHRLKRQKCSTN
;
A
#
# COMPACT_ATOMS: atom_id res chain seq x y z
N MET A 1 67.30 -15.74 31.15
CA MET A 1 66.15 -16.50 30.64
C MET A 1 65.36 -15.61 29.70
N PRO A 2 65.03 -16.03 28.45
CA PRO A 2 64.06 -15.31 27.64
C PRO A 2 62.71 -15.38 28.35
N ARG A 3 62.10 -14.22 28.66
CA ARG A 3 60.74 -14.19 29.20
C ARG A 3 59.80 -14.47 28.03
N ASP A 4 59.15 -15.63 28.03
CA ASP A 4 58.11 -15.98 27.04
C ASP A 4 56.82 -15.23 27.39
N THR A 5 56.64 -14.05 26.81
CA THR A 5 55.53 -13.14 27.12
C THR A 5 54.40 -13.24 26.11
N THR A 6 53.15 -13.14 26.57
CA THR A 6 51.95 -13.12 25.71
C THR A 6 51.29 -11.75 25.69
N PHE A 7 50.48 -11.50 24.65
CA PHE A 7 49.69 -10.28 24.51
C PHE A 7 48.68 -10.17 25.66
N ASN A 8 48.73 -9.09 26.43
CA ASN A 8 47.81 -8.84 27.54
C ASN A 8 46.71 -7.85 27.09
N PRO A 9 45.43 -8.25 27.08
CA PRO A 9 44.32 -7.38 26.70
C PRO A 9 44.21 -6.08 27.50
N CYS A 10 44.71 -6.04 28.74
CA CYS A 10 44.72 -4.83 29.57
C CYS A 10 45.58 -3.70 28.98
N TRP A 11 46.48 -4.01 28.04
CA TRP A 11 47.26 -3.01 27.30
C TRP A 11 46.41 -2.12 26.40
N LEU A 12 45.23 -2.59 25.96
CA LEU A 12 44.31 -1.81 25.12
C LEU A 12 43.72 -0.60 25.85
N ASN A 13 43.67 -0.64 27.18
CA ASN A 13 43.15 0.45 28.02
C ASN A 13 44.20 1.54 28.31
N ARG A 14 45.43 1.39 27.81
CA ARG A 14 46.48 2.41 27.95
C ARG A 14 46.33 3.47 26.87
N THR A 15 46.95 4.62 27.07
CA THR A 15 47.12 5.65 26.04
C THR A 15 48.55 5.66 25.51
N ASP A 16 48.70 6.04 24.25
CA ASP A 16 50.02 6.28 23.66
C ASP A 16 50.61 7.63 24.08
N ASP A 17 51.84 7.91 23.67
CA ASP A 17 52.56 9.18 23.94
C ASP A 17 51.78 10.42 23.43
N ASP A 18 50.79 10.21 22.57
CA ASP A 18 49.93 11.20 21.94
C ASP A 18 48.54 11.31 22.60
N SER A 19 48.33 10.66 23.74
CA SER A 19 47.07 10.57 24.52
C SER A 19 45.91 9.86 23.79
N ILE A 20 46.21 9.01 22.82
CA ILE A 20 45.22 8.19 22.10
C ILE A 20 45.17 6.81 22.75
N GLU A 21 43.95 6.37 23.12
CA GLU A 21 43.73 5.04 23.67
C GLU A 21 44.17 3.93 22.68
N LEU A 22 44.99 2.98 23.14
CA LEU A 22 45.59 1.95 22.30
C LEU A 22 44.53 1.06 21.65
N SER A 23 43.37 0.85 22.28
CA SER A 23 42.21 0.15 21.71
C SER A 23 41.77 0.69 20.34
N LYS A 24 42.11 1.95 20.03
CA LYS A 24 41.77 2.61 18.75
C LYS A 24 42.64 2.15 17.58
N TRP A 25 43.83 1.60 17.83
CA TRP A 25 44.76 1.22 16.76
C TRP A 25 45.49 -0.11 16.97
N LEU A 26 45.45 -0.68 18.17
CA LEU A 26 46.10 -1.94 18.52
C LEU A 26 45.05 -3.04 18.69
N THR A 27 45.33 -4.23 18.16
CA THR A 27 44.52 -5.42 18.39
C THR A 27 45.41 -6.66 18.59
N ASN A 28 44.83 -7.73 19.12
CA ASN A 28 45.52 -9.01 19.24
C ASN A 28 45.84 -9.59 17.86
N GLY A 29 47.00 -10.24 17.73
CA GLY A 29 47.38 -10.92 16.50
C GLY A 29 46.67 -12.26 16.34
N LYS A 30 47.07 -13.02 15.32
CA LYS A 30 46.61 -14.40 15.06
C LYS A 30 47.00 -15.37 16.18
N THR A 31 48.03 -15.04 16.96
CA THR A 31 48.49 -15.86 18.08
C THR A 31 48.53 -15.03 19.35
N THR A 32 48.47 -15.68 20.51
CA THR A 32 48.61 -15.02 21.82
C THR A 32 49.99 -14.40 22.04
N LYS A 33 50.95 -14.60 21.13
CA LYS A 33 52.31 -14.03 21.17
C LYS A 33 52.51 -12.90 20.17
N THR A 34 51.49 -12.52 19.42
CA THR A 34 51.58 -11.46 18.41
C THR A 34 50.52 -10.38 18.61
N PHE A 35 50.79 -9.18 18.13
CA PHE A 35 49.85 -8.07 18.10
C PHE A 35 49.82 -7.43 16.71
N LYS A 36 48.75 -6.70 16.41
CA LYS A 36 48.57 -6.05 15.11
C LYS A 36 48.23 -4.58 15.26
N CYS A 37 48.96 -3.74 14.53
CA CYS A 37 48.68 -2.33 14.41
C CYS A 37 47.78 -2.07 13.19
N LEU A 38 46.61 -1.51 13.45
CA LEU A 38 45.61 -1.18 12.45
C LEU A 38 46.00 0.04 11.61
N LEU A 39 46.83 0.94 12.15
CA LEU A 39 47.31 2.14 11.44
C LEU A 39 48.40 1.82 10.43
N CYS A 40 49.38 1.01 10.82
CA CYS A 40 50.55 0.72 9.98
C CYS A 40 50.30 -0.39 8.95
N LYS A 41 49.15 -1.09 9.03
CA LYS A 41 48.79 -2.26 8.22
C LYS A 41 49.90 -3.32 8.18
N THR A 42 50.67 -3.44 9.27
CA THR A 42 51.75 -4.41 9.34
C THR A 42 51.17 -5.82 9.50
N ASN A 43 51.94 -6.81 9.04
CA ASN A 43 51.75 -8.18 9.50
C ASN A 43 51.85 -8.23 11.02
N ASP A 44 51.32 -9.31 11.60
CA ASP A 44 51.41 -9.58 13.03
C ASP A 44 52.84 -9.41 13.53
N LEU A 45 52.99 -8.54 14.53
CA LEU A 45 54.26 -8.21 15.17
C LEU A 45 54.43 -9.09 16.40
N ASP A 46 55.64 -9.62 16.59
CA ASP A 46 55.96 -10.51 17.69
C ASP A 46 56.16 -9.74 19.00
N CYS A 47 55.46 -10.14 20.05
CA CYS A 47 55.71 -9.71 21.42
C CYS A 47 56.25 -10.83 22.31
N SER A 48 56.54 -12.03 21.77
CA SER A 48 56.99 -13.19 22.56
C SER A 48 58.21 -12.93 23.42
N ASN A 49 59.17 -12.13 22.93
CA ASN A 49 60.45 -11.89 23.60
C ASN A 49 60.52 -10.56 24.39
N ARG A 50 59.60 -9.63 24.13
CA ARG A 50 59.68 -8.23 24.63
C ARG A 50 58.38 -7.71 25.27
N GLY A 51 57.29 -8.48 25.22
CA GLY A 51 55.99 -8.11 25.78
C GLY A 51 55.56 -6.70 25.38
N TRP A 52 55.18 -5.90 26.38
CA TRP A 52 54.76 -4.50 26.21
C TRP A 52 55.80 -3.63 25.49
N SER A 53 57.09 -3.85 25.73
CA SER A 53 58.14 -3.03 25.09
C SER A 53 58.23 -3.24 23.57
N ALA A 54 57.66 -4.33 23.02
CA ALA A 54 57.50 -4.47 21.58
C ALA A 54 56.49 -3.45 21.00
N ILE A 55 55.44 -3.14 21.75
CA ILE A 55 54.42 -2.15 21.38
C ILE A 55 55.02 -0.74 21.49
N GLU A 56 55.75 -0.44 22.57
CA GLU A 56 56.45 0.85 22.74
C GLU A 56 57.47 1.12 21.63
N GLN A 57 58.18 0.09 21.18
CA GLN A 57 59.09 0.22 20.04
C GLN A 57 58.34 0.43 18.73
N HIS A 58 57.21 -0.25 18.53
CA HIS A 58 56.37 -0.05 17.35
C HIS A 58 55.82 1.39 17.29
N MET A 59 55.37 1.95 18.41
CA MET A 59 54.86 3.32 18.51
C MET A 59 55.87 4.37 18.02
N LYS A 60 57.16 4.09 18.23
CA LYS A 60 58.27 4.98 17.82
C LYS A 60 58.68 4.81 16.35
N THR A 61 58.09 3.88 15.61
CA THR A 61 58.43 3.70 14.19
C THR A 61 57.93 4.88 13.36
N LYS A 62 58.73 5.31 12.38
CA LYS A 62 58.41 6.47 11.52
C LYS A 62 57.04 6.35 10.85
N ASN A 63 56.72 5.16 10.34
CA ASN A 63 55.41 4.86 9.73
C ASN A 63 54.25 5.02 10.73
N HIS A 64 54.42 4.58 11.98
CA HIS A 64 53.39 4.74 13.01
C HIS A 64 53.14 6.20 13.36
N VAL A 65 54.21 6.96 13.59
CA VAL A 65 54.15 8.39 13.95
C VAL A 65 53.49 9.21 12.83
N GLU A 66 53.79 8.94 11.55
CA GLU A 66 53.16 9.63 10.41
C GLU A 66 51.67 9.31 10.28
N ASN A 67 51.27 8.05 10.53
CA ASN A 67 49.86 7.64 10.50
C ASN A 67 49.04 8.22 11.67
N ILE A 68 49.62 8.31 12.88
CA ILE A 68 49.00 8.96 14.03
C ILE A 68 48.79 10.46 13.78
N LYS A 69 49.78 11.16 13.18
CA LYS A 69 49.62 12.57 12.79
C LYS A 69 48.51 12.77 11.75
N SER A 70 48.40 11.86 10.78
CA SER A 70 47.32 11.87 9.77
C SER A 70 45.94 11.61 10.39
N LEU A 71 45.87 10.76 11.43
CA LEU A 71 44.66 10.51 12.21
C LEU A 71 44.19 11.78 12.93
N LYS A 72 45.10 12.57 13.52
CA LYS A 72 44.77 13.83 14.21
C LYS A 72 44.25 14.91 13.25
N ASN A 73 44.73 14.95 12.01
CA ASN A 73 44.36 15.97 11.02
C ASN A 73 43.02 15.70 10.29
N ASN A 74 42.55 14.44 10.27
CA ASN A 74 41.24 14.09 9.71
C ASN A 74 40.18 14.04 10.81
N SER A 75 39.76 15.20 11.29
CA SER A 75 38.64 15.36 12.24
C SER A 75 37.29 15.06 11.56
N THR A 76 37.04 13.80 11.24
CA THR A 76 35.68 13.26 11.00
C THR A 76 35.55 11.93 11.73
N PHE A 77 35.66 12.00 13.06
CA PHE A 77 35.21 10.95 13.94
C PHE A 77 34.01 11.51 14.73
N VAL A 78 32.79 11.18 14.30
CA VAL A 78 31.59 11.43 15.11
C VAL A 78 31.54 10.32 16.16
N ILE A 79 31.96 10.63 17.40
CA ILE A 79 31.64 9.86 18.60
C ILE A 79 30.64 10.70 19.41
N GLY A 80 29.41 10.19 19.54
CA GLY A 80 28.55 10.55 20.66
C GLY A 80 29.16 9.99 21.96
N PRO A 81 28.93 10.62 23.12
CA PRO A 81 29.70 10.39 24.32
C PRO A 81 29.67 8.91 24.75
N ALA A 82 30.85 8.38 25.08
CA ALA A 82 30.99 7.12 25.81
C ALA A 82 30.48 7.35 27.24
N SER A 83 29.36 6.75 27.60
CA SER A 83 28.90 6.71 28.98
C SER A 83 29.80 5.76 29.78
N THR A 84 30.64 6.34 30.62
CA THR A 84 31.21 5.66 31.79
C THR A 84 30.07 5.22 32.69
N SER A 85 30.05 3.93 33.01
CA SER A 85 29.15 3.33 33.96
C SER A 85 29.42 3.82 35.38
N THR A 86 28.50 4.60 35.93
CA THR A 86 28.20 4.66 37.37
C THR A 86 26.70 4.86 37.54
N GLU A 87 26.06 3.83 38.08
CA GLU A 87 24.80 3.79 38.85
C GLU A 87 23.63 4.71 38.44
N GLY A 88 22.50 4.07 38.09
CA GLY A 88 21.18 4.58 38.44
C GLY A 88 20.39 5.41 37.41
N VAL A 89 20.34 5.04 36.12
CA VAL A 89 19.25 5.49 35.23
C VAL A 89 18.90 4.39 34.21
N ILE A 90 17.60 4.15 34.06
CA ILE A 90 16.94 3.14 33.22
C ILE A 90 17.29 3.35 31.73
N PRO A 91 17.75 2.34 30.97
CA PRO A 91 17.89 2.47 29.53
C PRO A 91 16.51 2.35 28.87
N THR A 92 16.02 3.45 28.30
CA THR A 92 14.92 3.46 27.33
C THR A 92 15.29 2.51 26.19
N ALA A 93 14.48 1.47 26.01
CA ALA A 93 14.76 0.43 25.05
C ALA A 93 14.40 0.86 23.63
N HIS A 94 15.26 1.68 23.03
CA HIS A 94 15.44 1.66 21.59
C HIS A 94 16.18 0.36 21.22
N LEU A 95 15.42 -0.59 20.68
CA LEU A 95 15.91 -1.84 20.11
C LEU A 95 17.21 -1.62 19.33
N ARG A 96 18.22 -2.40 19.72
CA ARG A 96 19.61 -2.40 19.24
C ARG A 96 19.70 -2.39 17.71
N LEU A 97 19.85 -1.21 17.12
CA LEU A 97 20.41 -1.02 15.77
C LEU A 97 21.89 -0.57 15.81
N GLY A 98 22.53 -0.76 16.95
CA GLY A 98 23.96 -0.62 17.17
C GLY A 98 24.64 -1.99 17.29
N ALA A 99 24.56 -2.84 16.25
CA ALA A 99 25.71 -3.71 16.02
C ALA A 99 26.90 -2.77 15.83
N LEU A 100 28.00 -3.00 16.55
CA LEU A 100 29.28 -2.28 16.42
C LEU A 100 29.62 -2.16 14.91
N LYS A 101 29.24 -1.06 14.27
CA LYS A 101 29.51 -0.84 12.85
C LYS A 101 30.99 -0.52 12.77
N GLN A 102 31.79 -1.51 12.38
CA GLN A 102 33.18 -1.29 12.03
C GLN A 102 33.29 -0.08 11.08
N PRO A 103 34.30 0.79 11.22
CA PRO A 103 34.44 1.95 10.35
C PRO A 103 34.52 1.49 8.89
N LEU A 104 33.58 1.96 8.07
CA LEU A 104 33.54 1.64 6.64
C LEU A 104 34.69 2.37 5.95
N ILE A 105 35.75 1.64 5.60
CA ILE A 105 36.86 2.18 4.82
C ILE A 105 36.40 2.31 3.37
N LEU A 106 36.22 3.55 2.94
CA LEU A 106 35.83 3.92 1.57
C LEU A 106 36.97 4.63 0.87
N ASP A 107 37.24 4.26 -0.38
CA ASP A 107 38.10 5.08 -1.24
C ASP A 107 37.44 6.43 -1.58
N PHE A 108 38.19 7.33 -2.20
CA PHE A 108 37.69 8.68 -2.49
C PHE A 108 36.45 8.67 -3.41
N GLN A 109 36.40 7.79 -4.42
CA GLN A 109 35.27 7.70 -5.34
C GLN A 109 34.04 7.08 -4.66
N GLU A 110 34.23 6.10 -3.79
CA GLU A 110 33.20 5.53 -2.94
C GLU A 110 32.65 6.59 -1.96
N GLN A 111 33.47 7.50 -1.45
CA GLN A 111 33.02 8.63 -0.61
C GLN A 111 32.16 9.62 -1.39
N VAL A 112 32.54 9.96 -2.62
CA VAL A 112 31.72 10.80 -3.52
C VAL A 112 30.39 10.11 -3.80
N THR A 113 30.42 8.82 -4.16
CA THR A 113 29.21 8.03 -4.42
C THR A 113 28.31 7.95 -3.18
N LYS A 114 28.89 7.81 -1.99
CA LYS A 114 28.14 7.84 -0.73
C LYS A 114 27.43 9.19 -0.54
N ALA A 115 28.08 10.31 -0.82
CA ALA A 115 27.44 11.62 -0.75
C ALA A 115 26.27 11.72 -1.75
N GLU A 116 26.45 11.25 -2.98
CA GLU A 116 25.40 11.19 -4.00
C GLU A 116 24.23 10.29 -3.60
N ALA A 117 24.52 9.15 -2.96
CA ALA A 117 23.51 8.26 -2.41
C ALA A 117 22.70 8.95 -1.31
N VAL A 118 23.35 9.63 -0.34
CA VAL A 118 22.66 10.38 0.71
C VAL A 118 21.78 11.49 0.13
N TRP A 119 22.25 12.18 -0.91
CA TRP A 119 21.43 13.15 -1.62
C TRP A 119 20.21 12.49 -2.28
N ALA A 120 20.40 11.34 -2.94
CA ALA A 120 19.30 10.61 -3.55
C ALA A 120 18.25 10.13 -2.55
N LEU A 121 18.69 9.63 -1.38
CA LEU A 121 17.79 9.30 -0.26
C LEU A 121 16.99 10.52 0.18
N THR A 122 17.62 11.69 0.25
CA THR A 122 16.97 12.96 0.63
C THR A 122 15.93 13.39 -0.42
N VAL A 123 16.26 13.26 -1.70
CA VAL A 123 15.33 13.55 -2.80
C VAL A 123 14.07 12.68 -2.72
N ALA A 124 14.22 11.39 -2.44
CA ALA A 124 13.08 10.50 -2.25
C ALA A 124 12.28 10.83 -0.99
N GLN A 125 12.96 11.03 0.15
CA GLN A 125 12.35 11.29 1.45
C GLN A 125 11.58 12.62 1.52
N ARG A 126 12.10 13.67 0.89
CA ARG A 126 11.50 15.02 0.88
C ARG A 126 10.67 15.33 -0.36
N ALA A 127 10.52 14.36 -1.27
CA ALA A 127 9.86 14.54 -2.56
C ALA A 127 10.41 15.72 -3.41
N ILE A 128 11.72 15.99 -3.33
CA ILE A 128 12.38 17.10 -4.06
C ILE A 128 12.33 16.85 -5.57
N SER A 129 11.84 17.80 -6.37
CA SER A 129 11.80 17.64 -7.84
C SER A 129 13.15 17.22 -8.42
N PHE A 130 13.17 16.29 -9.38
CA PHE A 130 14.41 15.89 -10.05
C PHE A 130 15.06 17.07 -10.77
N ASN A 131 14.26 18.01 -11.29
CA ASN A 131 14.77 19.22 -11.93
C ASN A 131 15.50 20.15 -10.94
N SER A 132 15.13 20.13 -9.65
CA SER A 132 15.84 20.88 -8.60
C SER A 132 17.23 20.30 -8.31
N CYS A 133 17.58 19.16 -8.89
CA CYS A 133 18.92 18.60 -8.81
C CYS A 133 19.84 19.12 -9.93
N ASN A 134 19.32 19.84 -10.93
CA ASN A 134 20.19 20.52 -11.90
C ASN A 134 20.99 21.61 -11.18
N GLU A 135 22.26 21.78 -11.54
CA GLU A 135 23.21 22.76 -10.95
C GLU A 135 23.53 22.56 -9.46
N ILE A 136 22.94 21.58 -8.77
CA ILE A 136 23.18 21.38 -7.32
C ILE A 136 24.65 21.09 -6.99
N GLY A 137 25.38 20.46 -7.91
CA GLY A 137 26.82 20.23 -7.75
C GLY A 137 27.62 21.53 -7.76
N ASP A 138 27.24 22.49 -8.60
CA ASP A 138 27.87 23.82 -8.65
C ASP A 138 27.59 24.60 -7.36
N VAL A 139 26.36 24.51 -6.86
CA VAL A 139 25.98 25.08 -5.56
C VAL A 139 26.85 24.50 -4.44
N PHE A 140 27.02 23.17 -4.38
CA PHE A 140 27.86 22.54 -3.35
C PHE A 140 29.33 22.93 -3.46
N ARG A 141 29.86 23.10 -4.68
CA ARG A 141 31.23 23.62 -4.90
C ARG A 141 31.43 25.02 -4.33
N ILE A 142 30.43 25.88 -4.46
CA ILE A 142 30.46 27.25 -3.92
C ILE A 142 30.29 27.25 -2.41
N MET A 143 29.36 26.44 -1.88
CA MET A 143 29.09 26.34 -0.44
C MET A 143 30.26 25.73 0.34
N PHE A 144 31.00 24.80 -0.26
CA PHE A 144 32.05 24.00 0.39
C PHE A 144 33.33 23.97 -0.46
N PRO A 145 34.02 25.12 -0.66
CA PRO A 145 35.14 25.25 -1.59
C PRO A 145 36.38 24.40 -1.20
N ASP A 146 36.50 24.06 0.08
CA ASP A 146 37.54 23.24 0.68
C ASP A 146 37.28 21.72 0.53
N SER A 147 36.04 21.31 0.27
CA SER A 147 35.65 19.91 0.19
C SER A 147 36.01 19.27 -1.15
N LYS A 148 36.92 18.29 -1.12
CA LYS A 148 37.23 17.45 -2.29
C LYS A 148 36.02 16.67 -2.79
N ILE A 149 35.14 16.23 -1.87
CA ILE A 149 33.93 15.49 -2.22
C ILE A 149 32.94 16.41 -2.96
N ALA A 150 32.76 17.64 -2.50
CA ALA A 150 31.85 18.59 -3.15
C ALA A 150 32.33 18.96 -4.56
N LYS A 151 33.65 18.99 -4.80
CA LYS A 151 34.23 19.22 -6.13
C LYS A 151 33.79 18.16 -7.15
N GLU A 152 33.81 16.89 -6.76
CA GLU A 152 33.45 15.75 -7.63
C GLU A 152 31.96 15.37 -7.58
N PHE A 153 31.17 15.95 -6.67
CA PHE A 153 29.76 15.65 -6.55
C PHE A 153 28.99 16.02 -7.83
N SER A 154 28.28 15.05 -8.40
CA SER A 154 27.49 15.23 -9.62
C SER A 154 26.16 14.50 -9.47
N MET A 155 25.07 15.25 -9.29
CA MET A 155 23.71 14.69 -9.21
C MET A 155 22.71 15.56 -9.96
N GLN A 156 22.69 15.46 -11.28
CA GLN A 156 21.69 16.13 -12.13
C GLN A 156 20.37 15.34 -12.20
N ALA A 157 19.32 15.92 -12.78
CA ALA A 157 17.98 15.32 -12.92
C ALA A 157 17.98 13.90 -13.53
N LYS A 158 18.80 13.68 -14.57
CA LYS A 158 18.90 12.35 -15.20
C LYS A 158 19.59 11.34 -14.29
N LYS A 159 20.65 11.76 -13.60
CA LYS A 159 21.40 10.90 -12.68
C LYS A 159 20.59 10.50 -11.47
N ILE A 160 19.89 11.44 -10.85
CA ILE A 160 18.98 11.10 -9.74
C ILE A 160 17.90 10.12 -10.16
N SER A 161 17.33 10.28 -11.36
CA SER A 161 16.29 9.39 -11.89
C SER A 161 16.80 7.95 -12.02
N TYR A 162 17.96 7.72 -12.64
CA TYR A 162 18.48 6.35 -12.77
C TYR A 162 19.07 5.79 -11.48
N VAL A 163 19.68 6.62 -10.62
CA VAL A 163 20.21 6.18 -9.32
C VAL A 163 19.09 5.65 -8.43
N LEU A 164 17.94 6.32 -8.42
CA LEU A 164 16.77 5.84 -7.70
C LEU A 164 16.18 4.61 -8.39
N SER A 165 15.93 4.68 -9.71
CA SER A 165 15.16 3.67 -10.44
C SER A 165 15.89 2.33 -10.64
N TYR A 166 17.21 2.35 -10.75
CA TYR A 166 18.04 1.16 -11.04
C TYR A 166 19.08 0.87 -9.96
N GLY A 167 19.28 1.77 -8.99
CA GLY A 167 20.21 1.59 -7.88
C GLY A 167 19.48 1.38 -6.55
N LEU A 168 19.18 2.49 -5.86
CA LEU A 168 18.69 2.48 -4.47
C LEU A 168 17.30 1.85 -4.31
N GLY A 169 16.34 2.17 -5.18
CA GLY A 169 14.99 1.62 -5.13
C GLY A 169 14.98 0.09 -5.20
N PRO A 170 15.58 -0.51 -6.25
CA PRO A 170 15.75 -1.96 -6.35
C PRO A 170 16.51 -2.57 -5.17
N HIS A 171 17.55 -1.91 -4.66
CA HIS A 171 18.27 -2.38 -3.48
C HIS A 171 17.36 -2.53 -2.26
N PHE A 172 16.59 -1.49 -1.91
CA PHE A 172 15.68 -1.55 -0.77
C PHE A 172 14.56 -2.58 -0.96
N HIS A 173 14.06 -2.72 -2.19
CA HIS A 173 13.10 -3.76 -2.54
C HIS A 173 13.65 -5.17 -2.31
N GLN A 174 14.88 -5.43 -2.78
CA GLN A 174 15.53 -6.73 -2.59
C GLN A 174 15.81 -7.04 -1.11
N GLU A 175 16.21 -6.05 -0.31
CA GLU A 175 16.39 -6.22 1.14
C GLU A 175 15.08 -6.56 1.86
N LEU A 176 13.96 -5.96 1.44
CA LEU A 176 12.63 -6.33 1.89
C LEU A 176 12.30 -7.79 1.51
N VAL A 177 12.49 -8.16 0.24
CA VAL A 177 12.21 -9.53 -0.25
C VAL A 177 13.06 -10.57 0.51
N LYS A 178 14.34 -10.30 0.76
CA LYS A 178 15.20 -11.15 1.61
C LYS A 178 14.64 -11.31 3.02
N SER A 179 14.15 -10.21 3.61
CA SER A 179 13.52 -10.23 4.94
C SER A 179 12.23 -11.07 4.96
N LEU A 180 11.39 -10.96 3.93
CA LEU A 180 10.17 -11.76 3.80
C LEU A 180 10.49 -13.26 3.65
N LYS A 181 11.51 -13.62 2.85
CA LYS A 181 11.90 -15.02 2.63
C LYS A 181 12.32 -15.75 3.92
N ARG A 182 12.86 -15.03 4.92
CA ARG A 182 13.22 -15.57 6.24
C ARG A 182 12.03 -15.93 7.12
N ASN A 183 10.83 -15.41 6.81
CA ASN A 183 9.64 -15.64 7.63
C ASN A 183 8.92 -16.93 7.21
N ASP A 184 8.22 -17.56 8.16
CA ASP A 184 7.31 -18.67 7.89
C ASP A 184 6.10 -18.18 7.09
N LYS A 185 5.48 -17.08 7.54
CA LYS A 185 4.40 -16.41 6.84
C LYS A 185 4.55 -14.90 6.80
N PHE A 186 3.80 -14.26 5.90
CA PHE A 186 3.62 -12.81 5.84
C PHE A 186 2.17 -12.48 5.46
N VAL A 187 1.72 -11.28 5.79
CA VAL A 187 0.42 -10.75 5.36
C VAL A 187 0.64 -9.77 4.21
N LEU A 188 -0.21 -9.86 3.19
CA LEU A 188 -0.24 -8.89 2.09
C LEU A 188 -1.46 -7.98 2.28
N CYS A 189 -1.24 -6.72 2.61
CA CYS A 189 -2.29 -5.71 2.65
C CYS A 189 -2.37 -5.01 1.30
N PHE A 190 -3.59 -4.80 0.79
CA PHE A 190 -3.76 -4.11 -0.48
C PHE A 190 -4.99 -3.21 -0.46
N ASP A 191 -4.95 -2.18 -1.30
CA ASP A 191 -6.09 -1.33 -1.58
C ASP A 191 -5.90 -0.67 -2.96
N GLU A 192 -7.01 -0.22 -3.55
CA GLU A 192 -7.09 0.38 -4.87
C GLU A 192 -7.58 1.83 -4.77
N GLN A 193 -6.89 2.73 -5.48
CA GLN A 193 -7.35 4.11 -5.65
C GLN A 193 -7.17 4.57 -7.09
N THR A 194 -7.90 5.60 -7.50
CA THR A 194 -7.60 6.32 -8.75
C THR A 194 -6.56 7.39 -8.46
N ASN A 195 -5.43 7.38 -9.17
CA ASN A 195 -4.35 8.34 -8.95
C ASN A 195 -4.51 9.61 -9.81
N ASN A 196 -3.59 10.58 -9.63
CA ASN A 196 -3.55 11.85 -10.38
C ASN A 196 -3.35 11.68 -11.90
N GLN A 197 -2.95 10.49 -12.36
CA GLN A 197 -2.83 10.15 -13.79
C GLN A 197 -4.14 9.59 -14.36
N ASN A 198 -5.23 9.60 -13.59
CA ASN A 198 -6.50 8.94 -13.91
C ASN A 198 -6.34 7.43 -14.20
N ARG A 199 -5.36 6.79 -13.53
CA ARG A 199 -5.17 5.33 -13.58
C ARG A 199 -5.57 4.70 -12.26
N LYS A 200 -6.04 3.46 -12.32
CA LYS A 200 -6.21 2.64 -11.12
C LYS A 200 -4.83 2.27 -10.60
N GLN A 201 -4.61 2.50 -9.31
CA GLN A 201 -3.37 2.24 -8.63
C GLN A 201 -3.65 1.24 -7.52
N LEU A 202 -3.10 0.04 -7.67
CA LEU A 202 -3.09 -1.01 -6.66
C LEU A 202 -1.80 -0.88 -5.86
N ASP A 203 -1.91 -0.54 -4.58
CA ASP A 203 -0.78 -0.56 -3.67
C ASP A 203 -0.77 -1.84 -2.86
N LEU A 204 0.43 -2.39 -2.68
CA LEU A 204 0.71 -3.59 -1.92
C LEU A 204 1.67 -3.23 -0.78
N LEU A 205 1.26 -3.53 0.44
CA LEU A 205 2.11 -3.53 1.63
C LEU A 205 2.25 -4.95 2.15
N VAL A 206 3.38 -5.24 2.78
CA VAL A 206 3.62 -6.50 3.46
C VAL A 206 3.79 -6.27 4.95
N ARG A 207 3.13 -7.09 5.77
CA ARG A 207 3.26 -7.08 7.23
C ARG A 207 3.86 -8.40 7.69
N TYR A 208 5.01 -8.32 8.37
CA TYR A 208 5.82 -9.48 8.73
C TYR A 208 6.65 -9.23 10.00
N TRP A 209 7.22 -10.29 10.57
CA TRP A 209 8.15 -10.18 11.69
C TRP A 209 9.56 -9.83 11.18
N CYS A 210 10.05 -8.65 11.53
CA CYS A 210 11.41 -8.26 11.21
C CYS A 210 12.36 -8.81 12.28
N PHE A 211 13.10 -9.87 11.93
CA PHE A 211 14.11 -10.45 12.81
C PHE A 211 15.21 -9.46 13.21
N ASP A 212 15.58 -8.54 12.31
CA ASP A 212 16.66 -7.58 12.57
C ASP A 212 16.25 -6.49 13.56
N GLN A 213 14.96 -6.15 13.62
CA GLN A 213 14.40 -5.20 14.58
C GLN A 213 13.69 -5.88 15.77
N GLY A 214 13.52 -7.21 15.75
CA GLY A 214 12.79 -7.95 16.78
C GLY A 214 11.35 -7.48 16.97
N ARG A 215 10.65 -7.09 15.89
CA ARG A 215 9.28 -6.55 15.98
C ARG A 215 8.51 -6.73 14.68
N VAL A 216 7.19 -6.51 14.74
CA VAL A 216 6.33 -6.50 13.56
C VAL A 216 6.48 -5.17 12.82
N VAL A 217 6.62 -5.25 11.50
CA VAL A 217 6.69 -4.08 10.63
C VAL A 217 5.76 -4.25 9.44
N THR A 218 5.13 -3.16 9.02
CA THR A 218 4.43 -3.04 7.74
C THR A 218 5.30 -2.22 6.80
N ARG A 219 5.61 -2.74 5.61
CA ARG A 219 6.53 -2.13 4.65
C ARG A 219 5.90 -2.01 3.27
N TYR A 220 6.30 -0.99 2.53
CA TYR A 220 5.93 -0.86 1.12
C TYR A 220 6.52 -1.99 0.29
N TYR A 221 5.66 -2.75 -0.40
CA TYR A 221 6.10 -3.80 -1.31
C TYR A 221 6.11 -3.33 -2.75
N LYS A 222 4.96 -2.88 -3.28
CA LYS A 222 4.85 -2.53 -4.69
C LYS A 222 3.63 -1.67 -4.98
N THR A 223 3.72 -0.86 -6.01
CA THR A 223 2.60 -0.18 -6.66
C THR A 223 2.45 -0.72 -8.07
N ILE A 224 1.22 -1.04 -8.45
CA ILE A 224 0.87 -1.53 -9.78
C ILE A 224 -0.18 -0.61 -10.38
N LEU A 225 0.11 -0.11 -11.58
CA LEU A 225 -0.76 0.82 -12.31
C LEU A 225 -1.57 0.01 -13.32
N LEU A 226 -2.90 0.13 -13.21
CA LEU A 226 -3.89 -0.67 -13.90
C LEU A 226 -4.83 0.25 -14.70
N GLY A 227 -5.39 -0.29 -15.78
CA GLY A 227 -6.54 0.32 -16.47
C GLY A 227 -7.85 -0.03 -15.73
N HIS A 228 -8.19 -1.32 -15.72
CA HIS A 228 -9.33 -1.87 -15.00
C HIS A 228 -8.90 -2.58 -13.71
N ALA A 229 -9.74 -2.53 -12.67
CA ALA A 229 -9.50 -3.15 -11.37
C ALA A 229 -10.54 -4.26 -11.08
N THR A 230 -10.71 -5.21 -12.01
CA THR A 230 -11.56 -6.39 -11.76
C THR A 230 -10.82 -7.39 -10.86
N ALA A 231 -11.55 -8.26 -10.16
CA ALA A 231 -10.94 -9.27 -9.28
C ALA A 231 -9.90 -10.14 -10.00
N ILE A 232 -10.12 -10.49 -11.26
CA ILE A 232 -9.19 -11.28 -12.09
C ILE A 232 -7.91 -10.49 -12.39
N VAL A 233 -8.03 -9.21 -12.75
CA VAL A 233 -6.87 -8.35 -13.03
C VAL A 233 -6.03 -8.16 -11.77
N LEU A 234 -6.68 -7.89 -10.63
CA LEU A 234 -5.99 -7.75 -9.35
C LEU A 234 -5.29 -9.05 -8.93
N LYS A 235 -5.96 -10.20 -9.10
CA LYS A 235 -5.39 -11.52 -8.81
C LYS A 235 -4.10 -11.75 -9.59
N ASN A 236 -4.16 -11.59 -10.91
CA ASN A 236 -3.00 -11.82 -11.79
C ASN A 236 -1.85 -10.87 -11.40
N ALA A 237 -2.15 -9.58 -11.20
CA ALA A 237 -1.16 -8.59 -10.79
C ALA A 237 -0.45 -8.96 -9.47
N ILE A 238 -1.20 -9.44 -8.46
CA ILE A 238 -0.64 -9.88 -7.18
C ILE A 238 0.23 -11.13 -7.36
N LEU A 239 -0.30 -12.16 -8.05
CA LEU A 239 0.42 -13.41 -8.25
C LEU A 239 1.72 -13.21 -9.06
N ASP A 240 1.67 -12.38 -10.11
CA ASP A 240 2.84 -12.04 -10.91
C ASP A 240 3.88 -11.27 -10.08
N ALA A 241 3.43 -10.34 -9.22
CA ALA A 241 4.33 -9.63 -8.32
C ALA A 241 5.02 -10.57 -7.33
N LEU A 242 4.30 -11.50 -6.71
CA LEU A 242 4.89 -12.49 -5.79
C LEU A 242 5.85 -13.44 -6.52
N LYS A 243 5.45 -13.92 -7.71
CA LYS A 243 6.25 -14.83 -8.55
C LYS A 243 7.55 -14.17 -9.01
N THR A 244 7.50 -12.90 -9.44
CA THR A 244 8.67 -12.14 -9.91
C THR A 244 9.75 -12.05 -8.84
N ASP A 245 9.36 -11.85 -7.58
CA ASP A 245 10.30 -11.75 -6.45
C ASP A 245 10.64 -13.12 -5.82
N GLY A 246 10.08 -14.20 -6.37
CA GLY A 246 10.26 -15.57 -5.87
C GLY A 246 9.74 -15.76 -4.46
N LEU A 247 8.63 -15.11 -4.11
CA LEU A 247 7.92 -15.30 -2.85
C LEU A 247 6.96 -16.48 -2.99
N ASP A 248 7.09 -17.46 -2.10
CA ASP A 248 6.24 -18.63 -2.08
C ASP A 248 4.82 -18.24 -1.63
N LEU A 249 3.84 -18.53 -2.48
CA LEU A 249 2.43 -18.27 -2.20
C LEU A 249 1.95 -19.01 -0.93
N LYS A 250 2.52 -20.17 -0.57
CA LYS A 250 2.20 -20.89 0.68
C LYS A 250 2.56 -20.10 1.94
N LYS A 251 3.45 -19.11 1.82
CA LYS A 251 3.83 -18.23 2.93
C LYS A 251 2.86 -17.07 3.11
N LEU A 252 1.92 -16.85 2.19
CA LEU A 252 0.88 -15.84 2.39
C LEU A 252 -0.07 -16.33 3.50
N LEU A 253 -0.11 -15.61 4.63
CA LEU A 253 -1.00 -15.93 5.75
C LEU A 253 -2.43 -15.45 5.47
N MET A 254 -2.55 -14.21 5.03
CA MET A 254 -3.81 -13.49 4.95
C MET A 254 -3.69 -12.32 3.96
N LEU A 255 -4.81 -11.93 3.37
CA LEU A 255 -4.96 -10.66 2.68
C LEU A 255 -5.55 -9.61 3.62
N GLY A 256 -4.82 -8.53 3.87
CA GLY A 256 -5.32 -7.36 4.61
C GLY A 256 -6.14 -6.45 3.70
N ARG A 257 -7.48 -6.55 3.78
CA ARG A 257 -8.42 -5.89 2.85
C ARG A 257 -9.65 -5.34 3.57
N ASP A 258 -10.32 -4.38 2.94
CA ASP A 258 -11.68 -3.94 3.31
C ASP A 258 -12.72 -4.91 2.71
N SER A 259 -14.02 -4.62 2.79
CA SER A 259 -15.06 -5.61 2.43
C SER A 259 -15.91 -5.32 1.17
N PRO A 260 -15.45 -4.61 0.12
CA PRO A 260 -16.20 -4.51 -1.12
C PRO A 260 -16.21 -5.87 -1.84
N TYR A 261 -17.24 -6.08 -2.67
CA TYR A 261 -17.44 -7.36 -3.37
C TYR A 261 -16.25 -7.78 -4.24
N VAL A 262 -15.55 -6.83 -4.87
CA VAL A 262 -14.37 -7.11 -5.69
C VAL A 262 -13.24 -7.72 -4.85
N ASN A 263 -12.98 -7.19 -3.65
CA ASN A 263 -11.92 -7.66 -2.77
C ASN A 263 -12.26 -9.00 -2.13
N LEU A 264 -13.53 -9.23 -1.81
CA LEU A 264 -14.02 -10.55 -1.37
C LEU A 264 -13.89 -11.59 -2.50
N SER A 265 -14.19 -11.21 -3.74
CA SER A 265 -14.02 -12.11 -4.89
C SER A 265 -12.55 -12.44 -5.14
N LEU A 266 -11.66 -11.45 -5.04
CA LEU A 266 -10.22 -11.63 -5.12
C LEU A 266 -9.69 -12.59 -4.04
N GLU A 267 -10.09 -12.41 -2.77
CA GLU A 267 -9.72 -13.30 -1.67
C GLU A 267 -10.10 -14.75 -1.94
N LYS A 268 -11.32 -14.99 -2.44
CA LYS A 268 -11.78 -16.33 -2.85
C LYS A 268 -10.95 -16.91 -4.00
N MET A 269 -10.56 -16.09 -4.97
CA MET A 269 -9.75 -16.55 -6.09
C MET A 269 -8.31 -16.90 -5.67
N ILE A 270 -7.70 -16.11 -4.80
CA ILE A 270 -6.36 -16.40 -4.26
C ILE A 270 -6.41 -17.65 -3.38
N GLU A 271 -7.45 -17.81 -2.55
CA GLU A 271 -7.68 -19.02 -1.77
C GLU A 271 -7.71 -20.27 -2.66
N ALA A 272 -8.46 -20.23 -3.76
CA ALA A 272 -8.53 -21.35 -4.70
C ALA A 272 -7.18 -21.68 -5.35
N GLU A 273 -6.29 -20.70 -5.57
CA GLU A 273 -4.92 -20.97 -6.04
C GLU A 273 -4.03 -21.56 -4.93
N MET A 274 -4.25 -21.16 -3.67
CA MET A 274 -3.54 -21.70 -2.52
C MET A 274 -3.94 -23.14 -2.21
N GLU A 275 -5.22 -23.49 -2.32
CA GLU A 275 -5.73 -24.86 -2.12
C GLU A 275 -5.08 -25.85 -3.10
N LYS A 276 -4.87 -25.46 -4.36
CA LYS A 276 -4.20 -26.29 -5.38
C LYS A 276 -2.78 -26.69 -5.00
N ILE A 277 -2.10 -25.90 -4.16
CA ILE A 277 -0.74 -26.17 -3.70
C ILE A 277 -0.72 -26.69 -2.25
N GLY A 278 -1.88 -26.99 -1.63
CA GLY A 278 -1.97 -27.46 -0.25
C GLY A 278 -1.72 -26.37 0.80
N GLY A 279 -2.03 -25.11 0.48
CA GLY A 279 -2.05 -23.98 1.41
C GLY A 279 -3.47 -23.48 1.68
N GLY A 280 -3.58 -22.37 2.42
CA GLY A 280 -4.83 -21.65 2.63
C GLY A 280 -4.62 -20.33 3.38
N LEU A 281 -5.57 -19.42 3.24
CA LEU A 281 -5.60 -18.12 3.91
C LEU A 281 -6.31 -18.24 5.26
N LEU A 282 -5.78 -17.54 6.26
CA LEU A 282 -6.46 -17.27 7.51
C LEU A 282 -7.57 -16.23 7.26
N LYS A 283 -8.81 -16.55 7.66
CA LYS A 283 -9.99 -15.70 7.49
C LYS A 283 -10.50 -15.20 8.84
N ILE A 284 -10.30 -13.91 9.13
CA ILE A 284 -10.79 -13.27 10.37
C ILE A 284 -11.85 -12.19 10.12
N GLY A 285 -12.31 -12.02 8.88
CA GLY A 285 -13.21 -10.95 8.46
C GLY A 285 -12.49 -9.87 7.65
N GLY A 286 -13.10 -8.69 7.53
CA GLY A 286 -12.51 -7.54 6.85
C GLY A 286 -11.98 -6.50 7.82
N CYS A 287 -11.74 -5.29 7.30
CA CYS A 287 -11.28 -4.18 8.11
C CYS A 287 -12.32 -3.75 9.17
N HIS A 288 -12.01 -3.96 10.46
CA HIS A 288 -12.91 -3.62 11.58
C HIS A 288 -13.15 -2.12 11.71
N LEU A 289 -12.17 -1.27 11.33
CA LEU A 289 -12.37 0.18 11.28
C LEU A 289 -13.53 0.53 10.35
N HIS A 290 -13.62 -0.10 9.18
CA HIS A 290 -14.71 0.12 8.22
C HIS A 290 -16.06 -0.36 8.76
N VAL A 291 -16.09 -1.48 9.51
CA VAL A 291 -17.32 -1.94 10.17
C VAL A 291 -17.81 -0.89 11.19
N VAL A 292 -16.91 -0.33 12.00
CA VAL A 292 -17.25 0.71 12.96
C VAL A 292 -17.74 1.99 12.27
N HIS A 293 -17.03 2.44 11.21
CA HIS A 293 -17.46 3.57 10.39
C HIS A 293 -18.85 3.37 9.78
N ASN A 294 -19.11 2.18 9.25
CA ASN A 294 -20.39 1.86 8.62
C ASN A 294 -21.53 1.76 9.64
N GLY A 295 -21.25 1.35 10.88
CA GLY A 295 -22.24 1.39 11.97
C GLY A 295 -22.68 2.82 12.28
N PHE A 296 -21.71 3.74 12.44
CA PHE A 296 -22.00 5.16 12.61
C PHE A 296 -22.79 5.74 11.42
N LYS A 297 -22.37 5.42 10.18
CA LYS A 297 -23.08 5.78 8.96
C LYS A 297 -24.52 5.26 8.94
N ALA A 298 -24.74 3.99 9.29
CA ALA A 298 -26.06 3.39 9.34
C ALA A 298 -26.97 4.10 10.35
N GLY A 299 -26.41 4.49 11.50
CA GLY A 299 -27.07 5.36 12.46
C GLY A 299 -27.56 6.66 11.82
N LEU A 300 -26.65 7.45 11.24
CA LEU A 300 -27.01 8.75 10.69
C LEU A 300 -27.95 8.68 9.49
N LEU A 301 -27.85 7.64 8.65
CA LEU A 301 -28.73 7.43 7.51
C LEU A 301 -30.11 6.86 7.88
N SER A 302 -30.34 6.50 9.14
CA SER A 302 -31.66 6.05 9.61
C SER A 302 -32.65 7.19 9.85
N THR A 303 -32.21 8.44 9.69
CA THR A 303 -33.01 9.65 9.87
C THR A 303 -32.77 10.62 8.71
N ASP A 304 -33.70 11.57 8.51
CA ASP A 304 -33.58 12.61 7.48
C ASP A 304 -32.75 13.82 7.92
N TRP A 305 -31.92 13.67 8.96
CA TRP A 305 -31.12 14.77 9.51
C TRP A 305 -30.07 15.28 8.52
N HIS A 306 -29.56 14.39 7.66
CA HIS A 306 -28.56 14.67 6.61
C HIS A 306 -27.41 15.60 7.06
N ALA A 307 -26.89 15.40 8.29
CA ALA A 307 -25.87 16.24 8.91
C ALA A 307 -24.64 16.48 8.01
N GLN A 308 -24.24 15.45 7.27
CA GLN A 308 -23.14 15.51 6.31
C GLN A 308 -23.40 16.47 5.14
N ASN A 309 -24.62 16.50 4.60
CA ASN A 309 -24.96 17.35 3.46
C ASN A 309 -24.92 18.83 3.85
N LYS A 310 -25.33 19.15 5.08
CA LYS A 310 -25.28 20.51 5.65
C LYS A 310 -23.84 21.01 5.74
N CYS A 311 -22.92 20.15 6.21
CA CYS A 311 -21.50 20.46 6.26
C CYS A 311 -20.88 20.61 4.85
N ILE A 312 -21.27 19.76 3.91
CA ILE A 312 -20.82 19.83 2.51
C ILE A 312 -21.26 21.14 1.85
N ASP A 313 -22.52 21.56 2.04
CA ASP A 313 -23.04 22.81 1.48
C ASP A 313 -22.26 24.02 2.00
N LEU A 314 -22.03 24.10 3.31
CA LEU A 314 -21.20 25.14 3.92
C LEU A 314 -19.80 25.18 3.31
N TYR A 315 -19.07 24.06 3.28
CA TYR A 315 -17.74 24.02 2.67
C TYR A 315 -17.76 24.42 1.18
N ALA A 316 -18.71 23.88 0.42
CA ALA A 316 -18.81 24.12 -1.02
C ALA A 316 -19.15 25.57 -1.37
N TRP A 317 -19.76 26.34 -0.47
CA TRP A 317 -20.02 27.77 -0.67
C TRP A 317 -18.74 28.59 -0.78
N PHE A 318 -17.77 28.30 0.09
CA PHE A 318 -16.49 29.00 0.17
C PHE A 318 -15.42 28.35 -0.70
N LYS A 319 -15.63 27.09 -1.12
CA LYS A 319 -14.69 26.36 -1.99
C LYS A 319 -14.46 27.14 -3.29
N ARG A 320 -13.19 27.47 -3.56
CA ARG A 320 -12.73 28.22 -4.77
C ARG A 320 -13.28 29.64 -4.89
N SER A 321 -13.65 30.29 -3.79
CA SER A 321 -14.02 31.71 -3.79
C SER A 321 -13.18 32.49 -2.75
N PRO A 322 -12.02 33.05 -3.16
CA PRO A 322 -11.16 33.83 -2.26
C PRO A 322 -11.88 35.00 -1.61
N ALA A 323 -12.69 35.75 -2.38
CA ALA A 323 -13.45 36.89 -1.87
C ALA A 323 -14.42 36.49 -0.73
N ARG A 324 -15.14 35.37 -0.88
CA ARG A 324 -16.04 34.88 0.17
C ARG A 324 -15.28 34.39 1.41
N GLN A 325 -14.07 33.88 1.23
CA GLN A 325 -13.21 33.45 2.33
C GLN A 325 -12.67 34.65 3.11
N GLU A 326 -12.24 35.70 2.41
CA GLU A 326 -11.81 36.97 2.99
C GLU A 326 -12.94 37.61 3.82
N ASP A 327 -14.13 37.78 3.24
CA ASP A 327 -15.31 38.29 3.94
C ASP A 327 -15.64 37.51 5.24
N LEU A 328 -15.50 36.17 5.22
CA LEU A 328 -15.73 35.36 6.42
C LEU A 328 -14.59 35.51 7.43
N VAL A 329 -13.34 35.62 6.97
CA VAL A 329 -12.17 35.82 7.83
C VAL A 329 -12.29 37.12 8.61
N ASP A 330 -12.70 38.20 7.98
CA ASP A 330 -12.91 39.50 8.63
C ASP A 330 -13.96 39.38 9.76
N ILE A 331 -15.09 38.72 9.49
CA ILE A 331 -16.10 38.44 10.52
C ILE A 331 -15.51 37.57 11.64
N ILE A 332 -14.74 36.52 11.33
CA ILE A 332 -14.13 35.66 12.35
C ILE A 332 -13.18 36.46 13.27
N GLU A 333 -12.46 37.43 12.71
CA GLU A 333 -11.60 38.35 13.46
C GLU A 333 -12.40 39.27 14.37
N ASP A 334 -13.53 39.82 13.90
CA ASP A 334 -14.45 40.62 14.72
C ASP A 334 -15.00 39.83 15.92
N PHE A 335 -15.19 38.51 15.76
CA PHE A 335 -15.60 37.61 16.83
C PHE A 335 -14.44 37.15 17.74
N ASN A 336 -13.21 37.64 17.52
CA ASN A 336 -11.99 37.28 18.28
C ASN A 336 -11.72 35.77 18.34
N ILE A 337 -12.04 35.03 17.28
CA ILE A 337 -11.77 33.58 17.21
C ILE A 337 -10.35 33.35 16.68
N LEU A 338 -9.46 32.91 17.58
CA LEU A 338 -8.03 32.68 17.29
C LEU A 338 -7.73 31.35 16.56
N MET A 339 -8.74 30.55 16.23
CA MET A 339 -8.59 29.22 15.62
C MET A 339 -8.55 29.24 14.08
N GLU A 340 -8.31 28.07 13.47
CA GLU A 340 -8.28 27.88 12.01
C GLU A 340 -9.55 28.44 11.31
N LYS A 341 -9.35 29.45 10.45
CA LYS A 341 -10.40 30.29 9.86
C LYS A 341 -11.12 29.68 8.64
N THR A 342 -10.89 28.41 8.34
CA THR A 342 -11.43 27.74 7.14
C THR A 342 -12.33 26.57 7.50
N LEU A 343 -13.35 26.33 6.69
CA LEU A 343 -14.20 25.15 6.82
C LEU A 343 -13.49 23.90 6.28
N LEU A 344 -13.79 22.75 6.89
CA LEU A 344 -13.22 21.46 6.51
C LEU A 344 -14.14 20.71 5.55
N TYR A 345 -13.54 20.00 4.58
CA TYR A 345 -14.28 19.12 3.67
C TYR A 345 -14.61 17.79 4.35
N PHE A 346 -15.86 17.35 4.22
CA PHE A 346 -16.28 16.00 4.57
C PHE A 346 -16.21 15.06 3.36
N THR A 347 -15.57 13.90 3.51
CA THR A 347 -15.58 12.81 2.50
C THR A 347 -16.49 11.67 2.93
N SER A 348 -17.32 11.20 1.99
CA SER A 348 -18.28 10.10 2.21
C SER A 348 -17.63 8.74 2.46
N THR A 349 -16.32 8.61 2.22
CA THR A 349 -15.54 7.40 2.48
C THR A 349 -14.92 7.35 3.87
N ARG A 350 -14.81 8.48 4.60
CA ARG A 350 -14.19 8.54 5.95
C ARG A 350 -15.08 9.28 6.94
N TRP A 351 -16.10 8.59 7.43
CA TRP A 351 -17.14 9.17 8.28
C TRP A 351 -16.63 9.75 9.62
N VAL A 352 -15.45 9.36 10.11
CA VAL A 352 -14.84 9.94 11.34
C VAL A 352 -14.40 11.39 11.17
N LEU A 353 -14.07 11.81 9.95
CA LEU A 353 -13.76 13.23 9.73
C LEU A 353 -14.99 14.12 9.96
N LEU A 354 -16.20 13.54 10.01
CA LEU A 354 -17.42 14.30 10.29
C LEU A 354 -17.38 15.00 11.64
N GLY A 355 -16.85 14.35 12.69
CA GLY A 355 -16.72 14.96 14.01
C GLY A 355 -15.92 16.27 13.93
N LYS A 356 -14.71 16.22 13.37
CA LYS A 356 -13.84 17.40 13.16
C LYS A 356 -14.51 18.49 12.30
N VAL A 357 -15.22 18.10 11.25
CA VAL A 357 -15.96 19.04 10.39
C VAL A 357 -17.07 19.72 11.17
N ILE A 358 -17.84 18.97 11.95
CA ILE A 358 -18.92 19.51 12.79
C ILE A 358 -18.35 20.41 13.90
N THR A 359 -17.26 20.01 14.56
CA THR A 359 -16.57 20.86 15.55
C THR A 359 -16.21 22.22 14.93
N ARG A 360 -15.66 22.23 13.70
CA ARG A 360 -15.35 23.48 12.98
C ARG A 360 -16.60 24.30 12.68
N VAL A 361 -17.66 23.66 12.17
CA VAL A 361 -18.94 24.33 11.86
C VAL A 361 -19.57 24.94 13.11
N LEU A 362 -19.59 24.21 14.23
CA LEU A 362 -20.17 24.69 15.49
C LEU A 362 -19.33 25.79 16.12
N THR A 363 -18.00 25.73 16.01
CA THR A 363 -17.09 26.82 16.44
C THR A 363 -17.37 28.10 15.67
N LEU A 364 -17.58 27.99 14.35
CA LEU A 364 -17.85 29.12 13.46
C LEU A 364 -19.33 29.47 13.36
N TRP A 365 -20.21 28.93 14.22
CA TRP A 365 -21.66 29.02 14.04
C TRP A 365 -22.19 30.46 14.03
N GLU A 366 -21.76 31.29 14.98
CA GLU A 366 -22.18 32.70 15.03
C GLU A 366 -21.54 33.55 13.91
N PRO A 367 -20.23 33.44 13.60
CA PRO A 367 -19.67 34.06 12.39
C PRO A 367 -20.38 33.66 11.09
N LEU A 368 -20.74 32.38 10.94
CA LEU A 368 -21.49 31.90 9.78
C LEU A 368 -22.89 32.52 9.72
N LYS A 369 -23.57 32.68 10.87
CA LYS A 369 -24.84 33.40 10.92
C LYS A 369 -24.68 34.86 10.51
N GLU A 370 -23.66 35.55 11.01
CA GLU A 370 -23.39 36.95 10.63
C GLU A 370 -23.15 37.05 9.11
N TYR A 371 -22.31 36.17 8.57
CA TYR A 371 -22.01 36.14 7.14
C TYR A 371 -23.25 35.88 6.27
N PHE A 372 -24.02 34.82 6.57
CA PHE A 372 -25.14 34.40 5.72
C PHE A 372 -26.44 35.17 5.96
N LEU A 373 -26.68 35.66 7.17
CA LEU A 373 -27.95 36.30 7.55
C LEU A 373 -27.88 37.82 7.58
N VAL A 374 -26.67 38.40 7.69
CA VAL A 374 -26.47 39.85 7.77
C VAL A 374 -25.65 40.35 6.57
N LEU A 375 -24.41 39.90 6.41
CA LEU A 375 -23.50 40.43 5.39
C LEU A 375 -23.98 40.12 3.96
N LEU A 376 -24.19 38.85 3.62
CA LEU A 376 -24.55 38.43 2.26
C LEU A 376 -25.83 39.12 1.73
N PRO A 377 -26.93 39.21 2.49
CA PRO A 377 -28.13 39.95 2.08
C PRO A 377 -27.90 41.43 1.74
N THR A 378 -26.85 42.06 2.28
CA THR A 378 -26.50 43.45 1.96
C THR A 378 -25.69 43.58 0.67
N LYS A 379 -24.80 42.62 0.38
CA LYS A 379 -23.87 42.66 -0.76
C LYS A 379 -24.44 42.06 -2.06
N GLU A 380 -25.20 40.96 -2.01
CA GLU A 380 -25.46 40.11 -3.20
C GLU A 380 -26.95 39.80 -3.49
N LYS A 381 -27.87 40.77 -3.29
CA LYS A 381 -29.34 40.55 -3.45
C LYS A 381 -29.76 39.82 -4.74
N LYS A 382 -29.14 40.12 -5.89
CA LYS A 382 -29.50 39.50 -7.19
C LYS A 382 -28.97 38.06 -7.36
N GLN A 383 -27.83 37.71 -6.77
CA GLN A 383 -27.23 36.37 -6.89
C GLN A 383 -27.84 35.37 -5.88
N ILE A 384 -28.35 35.89 -4.77
CA ILE A 384 -28.93 35.11 -3.68
C ILE A 384 -30.37 34.67 -3.99
N GLN A 385 -31.15 35.49 -4.71
CA GLN A 385 -32.60 35.31 -4.93
C GLN A 385 -33.02 34.00 -5.64
N LYS A 386 -32.08 33.18 -6.13
CA LYS A 386 -32.34 31.89 -6.80
C LYS A 386 -31.26 30.82 -6.52
N ASN A 387 -30.55 30.90 -5.38
CA ASN A 387 -29.49 29.94 -5.08
C ASN A 387 -29.94 28.92 -4.03
N ASP A 388 -30.32 27.73 -4.48
CA ASP A 388 -30.80 26.65 -3.60
C ASP A 388 -29.81 26.31 -2.47
N ARG A 389 -28.49 26.42 -2.71
CA ARG A 389 -27.49 26.17 -1.65
C ARG A 389 -27.55 27.23 -0.57
N TYR A 390 -27.69 28.50 -0.96
CA TYR A 390 -27.86 29.58 0.00
C TYR A 390 -29.12 29.35 0.84
N ASP A 391 -30.24 29.00 0.23
CA ASP A 391 -31.50 28.78 0.95
C ASP A 391 -31.39 27.62 1.94
N ARG A 392 -30.74 26.50 1.54
CA ARG A 392 -30.46 25.38 2.45
C ARG A 392 -29.54 25.76 3.62
N ILE A 393 -28.49 26.55 3.37
CA ILE A 393 -27.57 27.02 4.41
C ILE A 393 -28.28 27.99 5.36
N LYS A 394 -29.02 28.96 4.81
CA LYS A 394 -29.80 29.93 5.57
C LYS A 394 -30.78 29.23 6.51
N LEU A 395 -31.57 28.28 5.98
CA LEU A 395 -32.49 27.47 6.79
C LEU A 395 -31.73 26.73 7.90
N SER A 396 -30.57 26.14 7.57
CA SER A 396 -29.72 25.42 8.53
C SER A 396 -29.22 26.29 9.68
N LEU A 397 -28.80 27.52 9.39
CA LEU A 397 -28.25 28.45 10.37
C LEU A 397 -29.35 29.13 11.22
N THR A 398 -30.57 29.23 10.70
CA THR A 398 -31.73 29.76 11.45
C THR A 398 -32.42 28.74 12.35
N SER A 399 -32.24 27.44 12.09
CA SER A 399 -32.94 26.37 12.82
C SER A 399 -32.17 25.89 14.05
N TYR A 400 -32.78 26.02 15.23
CA TYR A 400 -32.24 25.42 16.47
C TYR A 400 -32.15 23.91 16.38
N THR A 401 -33.14 23.25 15.77
CA THR A 401 -33.17 21.80 15.57
C THR A 401 -31.93 21.30 14.84
N ILE A 402 -31.47 22.02 13.81
CA ILE A 402 -30.29 21.63 13.04
C ILE A 402 -29.02 21.75 13.88
N LYS A 403 -28.86 22.82 14.67
CA LYS A 403 -27.74 22.97 15.60
C LYS A 403 -27.73 21.85 16.64
N ILE A 404 -28.90 21.48 17.18
CA ILE A 404 -29.08 20.37 18.14
C ILE A 404 -28.66 19.03 17.52
N GLN A 405 -29.12 18.75 16.29
CA GLN A 405 -28.77 17.53 15.56
C GLN A 405 -27.24 17.42 15.38
N LEU A 406 -26.59 18.49 14.91
CA LEU A 406 -25.13 18.50 14.76
C LEU A 406 -24.40 18.30 16.09
N GLN A 407 -24.89 18.90 17.17
CA GLN A 407 -24.32 18.73 18.51
C GLN A 407 -24.44 17.28 19.02
N PHE A 408 -25.56 16.60 18.76
CA PHE A 408 -25.73 15.18 19.07
C PHE A 408 -24.79 14.30 18.25
N VAL A 409 -24.66 14.57 16.94
CA VAL A 409 -23.73 13.83 16.08
C VAL A 409 -22.28 13.99 16.57
N LEU A 410 -21.89 15.20 16.99
CA LEU A 410 -20.57 15.44 17.58
C LEU A 410 -20.38 14.63 18.87
N PHE A 411 -21.39 14.60 19.75
CA PHE A 411 -21.36 13.77 20.96
C PHE A 411 -21.13 12.29 20.66
N LEU A 412 -21.79 11.74 19.63
CA LEU A 412 -21.57 10.35 19.19
C LEU A 412 -20.11 10.13 18.78
N CYS A 413 -19.56 11.01 17.93
CA CYS A 413 -18.17 10.92 17.48
C CYS A 413 -17.20 10.87 18.67
N GLU A 414 -17.26 11.90 19.53
CA GLU A 414 -16.29 12.11 20.62
C GLU A 414 -16.40 11.04 21.72
N THR A 415 -17.63 10.60 22.03
CA THR A 415 -17.89 9.75 23.21
C THR A 415 -17.80 8.26 22.89
N ILE A 416 -18.15 7.84 21.67
CA ILE A 416 -18.30 6.42 21.33
C ILE A 416 -17.21 5.96 20.35
N PHE A 417 -17.00 6.72 19.28
CA PHE A 417 -16.27 6.21 18.10
C PHE A 417 -14.80 6.61 18.07
N ASP A 418 -14.46 7.83 18.45
CA ASP A 418 -13.12 8.40 18.26
C ASP A 418 -12.03 7.65 19.02
N ARG A 419 -12.32 7.20 20.25
CA ARG A 419 -11.39 6.39 21.07
C ARG A 419 -10.99 5.11 20.35
N PHE A 420 -11.96 4.31 19.92
CA PHE A 420 -11.71 3.03 19.25
C PHE A 420 -10.96 3.24 17.93
N LEU A 421 -11.42 4.18 17.11
CA LEU A 421 -10.88 4.38 15.76
C LEU A 421 -9.45 4.93 15.81
N THR A 422 -9.17 5.88 16.70
CA THR A 422 -7.80 6.39 16.89
C THR A 422 -6.88 5.31 17.46
N PHE A 423 -7.37 4.47 18.37
CA PHE A 423 -6.59 3.39 18.96
C PHE A 423 -6.16 2.34 17.93
N PHE A 424 -7.09 1.86 17.09
CA PHE A 424 -6.80 0.83 16.08
C PHE A 424 -6.16 1.36 14.78
N GLN A 425 -5.91 2.67 14.66
CA GLN A 425 -5.14 3.25 13.55
C GLN A 425 -3.61 3.15 13.76
N GLN A 426 -3.16 2.76 14.95
CA GLN A 426 -1.74 2.61 15.29
C GLN A 426 -1.05 1.49 14.49
N GLU A 427 0.27 1.63 14.29
CA GLU A 427 1.11 0.64 13.58
C GLU A 427 1.39 -0.63 14.43
N ALA A 428 1.34 -0.50 15.76
CA ALA A 428 1.63 -1.60 16.69
C ALA A 428 0.65 -2.78 16.51
N PRO A 429 1.05 -4.03 16.76
CA PRO A 429 0.11 -5.15 16.73
C PRO A 429 -0.95 -5.02 17.82
N LEU A 430 -2.23 -4.95 17.45
CA LEU A 430 -3.34 -4.79 18.40
C LEU A 430 -4.36 -5.94 18.34
N ILE A 431 -4.06 -7.02 17.63
CA ILE A 431 -4.99 -8.16 17.46
C ILE A 431 -5.42 -8.76 18.81
N HIS A 432 -4.52 -8.79 19.80
CA HIS A 432 -4.76 -9.25 21.16
C HIS A 432 -5.76 -8.39 21.96
N LEU A 433 -6.06 -7.16 21.53
CA LEU A 433 -7.04 -6.27 22.17
C LEU A 433 -8.35 -6.16 21.39
N LEU A 434 -8.38 -6.66 20.15
CA LEU A 434 -9.47 -6.43 19.23
C LEU A 434 -10.82 -6.90 19.78
N TYR A 435 -10.89 -8.12 20.33
CA TYR A 435 -12.14 -8.67 20.86
C TYR A 435 -12.69 -7.87 22.05
N VAL A 436 -11.81 -7.52 22.99
CA VAL A 436 -12.16 -6.80 24.21
C VAL A 436 -12.67 -5.41 23.85
N GLU A 437 -11.95 -4.69 22.98
CA GLU A 437 -12.32 -3.34 22.56
C GLU A 437 -13.57 -3.31 21.69
N LEU A 438 -13.81 -4.32 20.83
CA LEU A 438 -15.06 -4.43 20.08
C LEU A 438 -16.26 -4.70 21.01
N SER A 439 -16.08 -5.55 22.02
CA SER A 439 -17.11 -5.81 23.03
C SER A 439 -17.40 -4.55 23.84
N ALA A 440 -16.36 -3.80 24.22
CA ALA A 440 -16.49 -2.52 24.90
C ALA A 440 -17.22 -1.49 24.04
N LEU A 441 -16.83 -1.31 22.78
CA LEU A 441 -17.49 -0.40 21.85
C LEU A 441 -18.99 -0.71 21.68
N TYR A 442 -19.35 -1.98 21.53
CA TYR A 442 -20.76 -2.34 21.38
C TYR A 442 -21.54 -2.08 22.68
N ARG A 443 -20.95 -2.40 23.83
CA ARG A 443 -21.50 -2.04 25.14
C ARG A 443 -21.69 -0.53 25.28
N ASP A 444 -20.68 0.26 24.89
CA ASP A 444 -20.67 1.71 24.96
C ASP A 444 -21.82 2.32 24.15
N VAL A 445 -22.19 1.74 23.01
CA VAL A 445 -23.40 2.12 22.26
C VAL A 445 -24.67 1.77 23.04
N LEU A 446 -24.77 0.53 23.53
CA LEU A 446 -25.98 0.03 24.19
C LEU A 446 -26.33 0.83 25.47
N VAL A 447 -25.34 1.17 26.29
CA VAL A 447 -25.55 1.93 27.54
C VAL A 447 -25.96 3.39 27.33
N GLN A 448 -25.93 3.90 26.09
CA GLN A 448 -26.45 5.25 25.81
C GLN A 448 -27.97 5.33 25.91
N PHE A 449 -28.67 4.23 25.61
CA PHE A 449 -30.12 4.20 25.51
C PHE A 449 -30.80 3.04 26.25
N LEU A 450 -30.04 2.08 26.78
CA LEU A 450 -30.54 1.01 27.65
C LEU A 450 -30.19 1.24 29.11
N VAL A 451 -31.00 0.66 30.00
CA VAL A 451 -30.72 0.63 31.43
C VAL A 451 -29.37 -0.07 31.67
N PRO A 452 -28.41 0.56 32.38
CA PRO A 452 -27.07 0.00 32.58
C PRO A 452 -27.05 -1.42 33.14
N ASP A 453 -27.91 -1.72 34.12
CA ASP A 453 -28.01 -3.07 34.72
C ASP A 453 -28.47 -4.14 33.73
N TYR A 454 -29.28 -3.77 32.74
CA TYR A 454 -29.73 -4.69 31.70
C TYR A 454 -28.58 -5.08 30.76
N VAL A 455 -27.66 -4.15 30.47
CA VAL A 455 -26.45 -4.42 29.69
C VAL A 455 -25.42 -5.15 30.54
N GLY A 456 -25.06 -4.57 31.69
CA GLY A 456 -24.10 -5.11 32.66
C GLY A 456 -22.70 -5.36 32.07
N ASN A 457 -22.03 -6.39 32.56
CA ASN A 457 -20.68 -6.82 32.15
C ASN A 457 -20.66 -7.85 31.02
N LYS A 458 -21.79 -8.06 30.31
CA LYS A 458 -21.92 -9.03 29.21
C LYS A 458 -20.85 -8.84 28.13
N THR A 459 -20.34 -9.90 27.52
CA THR A 459 -19.37 -9.81 26.42
C THR A 459 -19.74 -10.73 25.26
N GLY A 460 -19.17 -10.49 24.08
CA GLY A 460 -19.30 -11.45 22.98
C GLY A 460 -20.75 -11.78 22.60
N ASN A 461 -21.05 -13.08 22.59
CA ASN A 461 -22.37 -13.62 22.30
C ASN A 461 -23.45 -13.11 23.27
N GLU A 462 -23.12 -12.82 24.53
CA GLU A 462 -24.10 -12.29 25.49
C GLU A 462 -24.60 -10.90 25.09
N LEU A 463 -23.72 -10.07 24.51
CA LEU A 463 -24.11 -8.78 23.92
C LEU A 463 -24.90 -8.97 22.63
N LEU A 464 -24.51 -9.92 21.78
CA LEU A 464 -25.22 -10.21 20.53
C LEU A 464 -26.65 -10.71 20.81
N ASN A 465 -26.85 -11.48 21.87
CA ASN A 465 -28.15 -12.05 22.24
C ASN A 465 -29.07 -11.06 22.97
N LEU A 466 -28.56 -9.88 23.36
CA LEU A 466 -29.35 -8.87 24.05
C LEU A 466 -30.43 -8.30 23.12
N ASP A 467 -31.67 -8.20 23.63
CA ASP A 467 -32.77 -7.55 22.93
C ASP A 467 -32.88 -6.08 23.33
N PHE A 468 -32.26 -5.22 22.52
CA PHE A 468 -32.22 -3.78 22.76
C PHE A 468 -33.51 -3.06 22.34
N LYS A 469 -34.50 -3.76 21.77
CA LYS A 469 -35.77 -3.15 21.33
C LYS A 469 -36.85 -3.15 22.43
N LEU A 470 -36.64 -3.89 23.52
CA LEU A 470 -37.54 -3.92 24.68
C LEU A 470 -37.70 -2.53 25.30
N LYS A 471 -38.90 -1.97 25.24
CA LYS A 471 -39.19 -0.59 25.69
C LYS A 471 -38.96 -0.42 27.18
N GLU A 472 -39.31 -1.42 27.98
CA GLU A 472 -39.14 -1.46 29.44
C GLU A 472 -37.67 -1.54 29.88
N LYS A 473 -36.75 -1.88 28.97
CA LYS A 473 -35.31 -1.89 29.20
C LYS A 473 -34.60 -0.66 28.64
N GLN A 474 -35.33 0.24 27.97
CA GLN A 474 -34.79 1.49 27.44
C GLN A 474 -34.90 2.62 28.46
N LEU A 475 -33.95 3.55 28.39
CA LEU A 475 -33.96 4.77 29.17
C LEU A 475 -35.07 5.70 28.67
N ASN A 476 -35.68 6.43 29.61
CA ASN A 476 -36.63 7.49 29.26
C ASN A 476 -35.90 8.71 28.66
N ASN A 477 -36.65 9.68 28.12
CA ASN A 477 -36.09 10.86 27.44
C ASN A 477 -35.19 11.72 28.34
N LYS A 478 -35.33 11.66 29.68
CA LYS A 478 -34.47 12.40 30.61
C LYS A 478 -33.12 11.70 30.82
N GLN A 479 -33.10 10.37 30.73
CA GLN A 479 -31.93 9.55 31.05
C GLN A 479 -31.10 9.15 29.83
N ILE A 480 -31.71 9.07 28.64
CA ILE A 480 -30.99 8.75 27.39
C ILE A 480 -29.79 9.70 27.20
N ARG A 481 -28.63 9.17 26.86
CA ARG A 481 -27.40 9.96 26.75
C ARG A 481 -27.34 10.63 25.38
N ILE A 482 -27.22 11.96 25.38
CA ILE A 482 -27.18 12.78 24.16
C ILE A 482 -26.12 13.90 24.21
N GLY A 483 -25.35 13.97 25.30
CA GLY A 483 -24.41 15.05 25.60
C GLY A 483 -25.06 16.28 26.24
N GLU A 484 -24.32 16.94 27.14
CA GLU A 484 -24.81 18.10 27.90
C GLU A 484 -25.06 19.32 27.01
N SER A 485 -24.18 19.57 26.03
CA SER A 485 -24.37 20.66 25.06
C SER A 485 -25.69 20.50 24.28
N THR A 486 -26.03 19.26 23.88
CA THR A 486 -27.30 18.95 23.23
C THR A 486 -28.48 19.18 24.17
N ARG A 487 -28.39 18.72 25.44
CA ARG A 487 -29.43 18.94 26.47
C ARG A 487 -29.76 20.40 26.67
N LYS A 488 -28.74 21.27 26.77
CA LYS A 488 -28.91 22.71 26.91
C LYS A 488 -29.65 23.31 25.71
N LEU A 489 -29.27 22.93 24.49
CA LEU A 489 -29.91 23.44 23.27
C LEU A 489 -31.37 22.98 23.13
N LEU A 490 -31.73 21.77 23.59
CA LEU A 490 -33.11 21.28 23.59
C LEU A 490 -34.08 22.15 24.41
N MET A 491 -33.59 22.98 25.33
CA MET A 491 -34.43 23.91 26.09
C MET A 491 -35.03 25.01 25.19
N ASN A 492 -34.45 25.25 24.02
CA ASN A 492 -34.84 26.32 23.09
C ASN A 492 -35.86 25.90 22.02
N ILE A 493 -36.35 24.65 22.05
CA ILE A 493 -37.32 24.12 21.09
C ILE A 493 -38.61 23.65 21.79
N THR A 494 -39.67 23.47 21.02
CA THR A 494 -41.00 23.09 21.53
C THR A 494 -40.99 21.67 22.09
N GLN A 495 -41.99 21.34 22.91
CA GLN A 495 -42.14 20.00 23.48
C GLN A 495 -42.27 18.92 22.38
N LYS A 496 -43.03 19.20 21.32
CA LYS A 496 -43.20 18.27 20.20
C LYS A 496 -41.88 18.02 19.46
N GLU A 497 -41.14 19.08 19.12
CA GLU A 497 -39.83 18.93 18.46
C GLU A 497 -38.82 18.16 19.33
N ARG A 498 -38.91 18.31 20.66
CA ARG A 498 -38.10 17.49 21.58
C ARG A 498 -38.48 16.02 21.52
N GLU A 499 -39.77 15.70 21.48
CA GLU A 499 -40.26 14.32 21.38
C GLU A 499 -39.80 13.68 20.07
N ASP A 500 -40.00 14.37 18.94
CA ASP A 500 -39.54 13.94 17.62
C ASP A 500 -38.02 13.70 17.62
N PHE A 501 -37.24 14.61 18.21
CA PHE A 501 -35.78 14.44 18.37
C PHE A 501 -35.41 13.16 19.14
N PHE A 502 -36.12 12.83 20.22
CA PHE A 502 -35.82 11.61 20.99
C PHE A 502 -36.25 10.32 20.28
N GLU A 503 -37.26 10.36 19.42
CA GLU A 503 -37.61 9.25 18.55
C GLU A 503 -36.51 9.01 17.50
N ASP A 504 -36.03 10.07 16.87
CA ASP A 504 -34.90 10.02 15.94
C ASP A 504 -33.62 9.50 16.62
N VAL A 505 -33.30 10.00 17.83
CA VAL A 505 -32.14 9.52 18.60
C VAL A 505 -32.22 8.02 18.89
N ARG A 506 -33.40 7.50 19.27
CA ARG A 506 -33.58 6.05 19.47
C ARG A 506 -33.40 5.29 18.17
N THR A 507 -33.94 5.82 17.07
CA THR A 507 -33.80 5.23 15.73
C THR A 507 -32.33 5.12 15.33
N ILE A 508 -31.55 6.19 15.54
CA ILE A 508 -30.09 6.22 15.32
C ILE A 508 -29.40 5.14 16.16
N TYR A 509 -29.66 5.09 17.46
CA TYR A 509 -29.03 4.10 18.35
C TYR A 509 -29.39 2.66 17.99
N HIS A 510 -30.67 2.39 17.68
CA HIS A 510 -31.12 1.08 17.23
C HIS A 510 -30.44 0.67 15.92
N ALA A 511 -30.31 1.59 14.96
CA ALA A 511 -29.64 1.33 13.70
C ALA A 511 -28.15 1.00 13.90
N ILE A 512 -27.43 1.75 14.74
CA ILE A 512 -26.03 1.46 15.09
C ILE A 512 -25.92 0.10 15.78
N ALA A 513 -26.73 -0.15 16.82
CA ALA A 513 -26.69 -1.38 17.59
C ALA A 513 -27.02 -2.61 16.72
N GLN A 514 -28.02 -2.50 15.85
CA GLN A 514 -28.39 -3.55 14.90
C GLN A 514 -27.26 -3.82 13.89
N TYR A 515 -26.62 -2.76 13.38
CA TYR A 515 -25.49 -2.92 12.47
C TYR A 515 -24.33 -3.64 13.16
N PHE A 516 -23.98 -3.26 14.39
CA PHE A 516 -22.92 -3.91 15.16
C PHE A 516 -23.24 -5.37 15.49
N LYS A 517 -24.46 -5.67 15.92
CA LYS A 517 -24.93 -7.04 16.15
C LYS A 517 -24.72 -7.95 14.93
N ASN A 518 -24.89 -7.42 13.72
CA ASN A 518 -24.82 -8.20 12.50
C ASN A 518 -23.40 -8.30 11.91
N ASN A 519 -22.51 -7.35 12.20
CA ASN A 519 -21.25 -7.20 11.47
C ASN A 519 -19.98 -7.29 12.34
N LEU A 520 -20.07 -7.14 13.67
CA LEU A 520 -18.90 -7.32 14.53
C LEU A 520 -18.59 -8.82 14.72
N PRO A 521 -17.30 -9.23 14.71
CA PRO A 521 -16.88 -10.62 14.89
C PRO A 521 -16.93 -11.09 16.34
N LEU A 522 -17.94 -10.70 17.12
CA LEU A 522 -18.07 -11.03 18.54
C LEU A 522 -18.43 -12.50 18.81
N ASN A 523 -18.87 -13.21 17.76
CA ASN A 523 -19.07 -14.66 17.75
C ASN A 523 -17.84 -15.45 17.26
N CYS A 524 -16.78 -14.77 16.80
CA CYS A 524 -15.57 -15.41 16.29
C CYS A 524 -14.68 -15.88 17.45
N SER A 525 -14.62 -17.20 17.66
CA SER A 525 -13.75 -17.80 18.69
C SER A 525 -12.28 -17.47 18.48
N PHE A 526 -11.80 -17.46 17.23
CA PHE A 526 -10.41 -17.12 16.92
C PHE A 526 -10.05 -15.70 17.39
N VAL A 527 -10.88 -14.70 17.08
CA VAL A 527 -10.64 -13.30 17.50
C VAL A 527 -10.72 -13.16 19.03
N ARG A 528 -11.67 -13.86 19.68
CA ARG A 528 -11.76 -13.92 21.14
C ARG A 528 -10.48 -14.48 21.75
N ASP A 529 -10.02 -15.62 21.24
CA ASP A 529 -8.90 -16.36 21.81
C ASP A 529 -7.58 -15.58 21.69
N MET A 530 -7.45 -14.62 20.78
CA MET A 530 -6.26 -13.75 20.66
C MET A 530 -5.95 -12.96 21.94
N GLN A 531 -6.94 -12.73 22.81
CA GLN A 531 -6.74 -11.98 24.06
C GLN A 531 -5.72 -12.63 25.00
N ILE A 532 -5.52 -13.95 24.92
CA ILE A 532 -4.59 -14.69 25.79
C ILE A 532 -3.13 -14.23 25.61
N PHE A 533 -2.80 -13.60 24.46
CA PHE A 533 -1.46 -13.09 24.19
C PHE A 533 -1.17 -11.74 24.84
N ASN A 534 -2.16 -11.12 25.47
CA ASN A 534 -1.93 -9.98 26.33
C ASN A 534 -1.28 -10.46 27.65
N PRO A 535 -0.18 -9.85 28.12
CA PRO A 535 0.44 -10.16 29.41
C PRO A 535 -0.55 -10.14 30.59
N SER A 536 -1.59 -9.30 30.53
CA SER A 536 -2.62 -9.20 31.57
C SER A 536 -3.55 -10.41 31.66
N PHE A 537 -3.62 -11.23 30.60
CA PHE A 537 -4.40 -12.48 30.56
C PHE A 537 -3.49 -13.71 30.64
N LYS A 538 -2.28 -13.58 31.18
CA LYS A 538 -1.34 -14.69 31.32
C LYS A 538 -1.89 -15.73 32.31
N SER A 539 -2.18 -16.94 31.82
CA SER A 539 -2.64 -18.07 32.64
C SER A 539 -2.28 -19.42 32.01
N ALA A 540 -2.00 -20.42 32.85
CA ALA A 540 -1.78 -21.81 32.45
C ALA A 540 -3.04 -22.48 31.87
N GLU A 541 -4.23 -21.95 32.17
CA GLU A 541 -5.51 -22.56 31.80
C GLU A 541 -5.84 -22.43 30.31
N TYR A 542 -5.22 -21.48 29.59
CA TYR A 542 -5.53 -21.16 28.18
C TYR A 542 -4.92 -22.11 27.13
N THR A 543 -4.58 -23.35 27.51
CA THR A 543 -3.99 -24.33 26.57
C THR A 543 -4.96 -24.74 25.46
N HIS A 544 -6.26 -24.74 25.73
CA HIS A 544 -7.28 -25.08 24.73
C HIS A 544 -7.45 -23.95 23.70
N GLU A 545 -7.55 -22.69 24.15
CA GLU A 545 -7.54 -21.48 23.31
C GLU A 545 -6.31 -21.47 22.40
N LEU A 546 -5.13 -21.66 22.98
CA LEU A 546 -3.87 -21.72 22.26
C LEU A 546 -3.89 -22.81 21.17
N SER A 547 -4.42 -23.99 21.48
CA SER A 547 -4.55 -25.09 20.51
C SER A 547 -5.48 -24.73 19.35
N ARG A 548 -6.61 -24.07 19.63
CA ARG A 548 -7.54 -23.62 18.58
C ARG A 548 -6.86 -22.62 17.65
N ILE A 549 -6.10 -21.68 18.21
CA ILE A 549 -5.35 -20.67 17.46
C ILE A 549 -4.27 -21.34 16.59
N ALA A 550 -3.47 -22.23 17.17
CA ALA A 550 -2.42 -22.97 16.48
C ALA A 550 -2.96 -23.74 15.26
N LYS A 551 -4.09 -24.43 15.43
CA LYS A 551 -4.77 -25.20 14.36
C LYS A 551 -5.39 -24.31 13.29
N ALA A 552 -5.81 -23.10 13.63
CA ALA A 552 -6.46 -22.19 12.70
C ALA A 552 -5.49 -21.56 11.70
N ILE A 553 -4.17 -21.57 11.95
CA ILE A 553 -3.17 -21.01 11.03
C ILE A 553 -2.69 -22.09 10.04
N PRO A 554 -3.05 -22.01 8.74
CA PRO A 554 -2.82 -23.11 7.80
C PRO A 554 -1.34 -23.44 7.57
N GLY A 555 -0.96 -24.68 7.85
CA GLY A 555 0.38 -25.22 7.59
C GLY A 555 1.50 -24.57 8.41
N LEU A 556 1.20 -23.93 9.54
CA LEU A 556 2.23 -23.34 10.41
C LEU A 556 2.84 -24.36 11.36
N LEU A 557 2.01 -25.14 12.06
CA LEU A 557 2.44 -26.13 13.05
C LEU A 557 1.91 -27.52 12.67
N THR A 558 2.74 -28.53 12.90
CA THR A 558 2.39 -29.95 12.85
C THR A 558 1.57 -30.37 14.08
N ASP A 559 0.88 -31.51 14.01
CA ASP A 559 0.11 -32.04 15.14
C ASP A 559 1.00 -32.25 16.38
N THR A 560 2.22 -32.75 16.20
CA THR A 560 3.20 -32.92 17.28
C THR A 560 3.66 -31.58 17.87
N GLU A 561 3.87 -30.55 17.05
CA GLU A 561 4.18 -29.20 17.54
C GLU A 561 3.00 -28.61 18.33
N ILE A 562 1.75 -28.91 17.95
CA ILE A 562 0.54 -28.45 18.66
C ILE A 562 0.42 -29.10 20.04
N ASP A 563 0.88 -30.33 20.23
CA ASP A 563 0.90 -30.93 21.57
C ASP A 563 2.00 -30.30 22.43
N HIS A 564 3.22 -30.15 21.88
CA HIS A 564 4.35 -29.57 22.62
C HIS A 564 4.20 -28.07 22.94
N ILE A 565 3.46 -27.30 22.14
CA ILE A 565 3.27 -25.87 22.43
C ILE A 565 2.51 -25.64 23.74
N ARG A 566 1.69 -26.60 24.20
CA ARG A 566 1.00 -26.52 25.48
C ARG A 566 1.98 -26.51 26.64
N ASP A 567 3.02 -27.35 26.57
CA ASP A 567 4.07 -27.40 27.59
C ASP A 567 4.88 -26.10 27.60
N GLU A 568 5.24 -25.57 26.41
CA GLU A 568 5.88 -24.26 26.31
C GLU A 568 5.01 -23.14 26.90
N TRP A 569 3.70 -23.19 26.70
CA TRP A 569 2.76 -22.21 27.25
C TRP A 569 2.64 -22.28 28.76
N ILE A 570 2.56 -23.48 29.34
CA ILE A 570 2.56 -23.66 30.79
C ILE A 570 3.87 -23.10 31.37
N ASN A 571 5.02 -23.44 30.78
CA ASN A 571 6.30 -22.88 31.21
C ASN A 571 6.34 -21.34 31.09
N TYR A 572 5.86 -20.78 29.98
CA TYR A 572 5.69 -19.34 29.84
C TYR A 572 4.82 -18.75 30.95
N SER A 573 3.70 -19.40 31.28
CA SER A 573 2.76 -18.97 32.32
C SER A 573 3.39 -18.90 33.72
N LEU A 574 4.42 -19.71 33.98
CA LEU A 574 5.14 -19.76 35.26
C LEU A 574 6.28 -18.73 35.36
N GLU A 575 6.70 -18.12 34.26
CA GLU A 575 7.75 -17.10 34.30
C GLU A 575 7.33 -15.84 35.08
N ASN A 576 8.27 -15.16 35.71
CA ASN A 576 7.99 -13.84 36.29
C ASN A 576 8.60 -12.75 35.40
N PHE A 577 7.75 -11.85 34.90
CA PHE A 577 8.18 -10.74 34.06
C PHE A 577 8.16 -9.44 34.85
N ASP A 578 9.29 -8.74 34.84
CA ASP A 578 9.41 -7.39 35.39
C ASP A 578 8.46 -6.42 34.64
N GLN A 579 7.78 -5.55 35.40
CA GLN A 579 6.85 -4.55 34.85
C GLN A 579 7.48 -3.66 33.78
N LYS A 580 8.81 -3.45 33.81
CA LYS A 580 9.51 -2.66 32.78
C LYS A 580 9.39 -3.21 31.36
N TRP A 581 9.05 -4.49 31.19
CA TRP A 581 8.82 -5.09 29.87
C TRP A 581 7.41 -4.83 29.33
N ILE A 582 6.51 -4.37 30.20
CA ILE A 582 5.09 -4.14 29.90
C ILE A 582 4.78 -2.64 29.91
N VAL A 583 5.29 -1.91 30.91
CA VAL A 583 5.07 -0.48 31.13
C VAL A 583 6.27 0.32 30.64
N GLU A 584 6.02 1.20 29.67
CA GLU A 584 7.01 2.14 29.11
C GLU A 584 7.21 3.35 30.01
N GLY A 585 6.13 3.83 30.63
CA GLY A 585 6.15 5.01 31.48
C GLY A 585 4.79 5.33 32.07
N ARG A 586 4.74 6.41 32.83
CA ARG A 586 3.52 6.97 33.41
C ARG A 586 3.48 8.46 33.10
N GLN A 587 2.31 8.96 32.74
CA GLN A 587 2.08 10.38 32.48
C GLN A 587 0.86 10.86 33.25
N ASP A 588 0.89 12.10 33.74
CA ASP A 588 -0.30 12.77 34.25
C ASP A 588 -1.28 12.97 33.08
N ASP A 589 -2.54 12.58 33.25
CA ASP A 589 -3.60 12.75 32.26
C ASP A 589 -4.11 14.21 32.16
N GLY A 590 -3.55 15.12 32.96
CA GLY A 590 -3.94 16.53 33.04
C GLY A 590 -5.11 16.78 34.00
N TYR A 591 -5.62 15.72 34.63
CA TYR A 591 -6.69 15.75 35.64
C TYR A 591 -6.22 15.19 36.99
N GLY A 592 -4.92 14.94 37.14
CA GLY A 592 -4.31 14.44 38.37
C GLY A 592 -4.35 12.91 38.51
N ASN A 593 -4.63 12.16 37.43
CA ASN A 593 -4.48 10.70 37.43
C ASN A 593 -3.23 10.26 36.66
N GLU A 594 -2.57 9.21 37.15
CA GLU A 594 -1.50 8.56 36.40
C GLU A 594 -2.06 7.67 35.28
N LYS A 595 -1.81 8.08 34.04
CA LYS A 595 -2.01 7.25 32.85
C LYS A 595 -0.77 6.38 32.60
N VAL A 596 -0.97 5.07 32.67
CA VAL A 596 0.06 4.09 32.32
C VAL A 596 0.23 4.02 30.80
N ILE A 597 1.48 4.13 30.35
CA ILE A 597 1.87 3.94 28.95
C ILE A 597 2.47 2.55 28.83
N PHE A 598 1.88 1.73 27.97
CA PHE A 598 2.34 0.37 27.71
C PHE A 598 3.31 0.36 26.53
N HIS A 599 4.33 -0.49 26.63
CA HIS A 599 5.15 -0.83 25.48
C HIS A 599 4.31 -1.52 24.41
N ARG A 600 4.80 -1.49 23.16
CA ARG A 600 4.22 -2.31 22.09
C ARG A 600 4.26 -3.80 22.48
N ILE A 601 3.21 -4.53 22.13
CA ILE A 601 3.11 -5.95 22.47
C ILE A 601 4.27 -6.80 21.89
N ASP A 602 4.77 -6.43 20.71
CA ASP A 602 5.90 -7.12 20.07
C ASP A 602 7.24 -6.83 20.76
N TYR A 603 7.36 -5.74 21.52
CA TYR A 603 8.52 -5.50 22.38
C TYR A 603 8.56 -6.50 23.55
N PHE A 604 7.43 -6.68 24.25
CA PHE A 604 7.29 -7.69 25.29
C PHE A 604 7.57 -9.10 24.75
N TRP A 605 6.90 -9.49 23.66
CA TRP A 605 7.10 -10.83 23.11
C TRP A 605 8.52 -11.03 22.59
N ASN A 606 9.18 -10.03 22.00
CA ASN A 606 10.56 -10.18 21.61
C ASN A 606 11.49 -10.48 22.79
N HIS A 607 11.22 -9.91 23.98
CA HIS A 607 11.93 -10.29 25.20
C HIS A 607 11.71 -11.77 25.54
N VAL A 608 10.45 -12.21 25.61
CA VAL A 608 10.09 -13.61 25.90
C VAL A 608 10.75 -14.57 24.91
N LEU A 609 10.68 -14.27 23.61
CA LEU A 609 11.21 -15.11 22.55
C LEU A 609 12.75 -15.10 22.47
N SER A 610 13.41 -14.14 23.13
CA SER A 610 14.87 -14.08 23.24
C SER A 610 15.42 -14.90 24.41
N MET A 611 14.55 -15.39 25.30
CA MET A 611 14.95 -16.21 26.44
C MET A 611 15.56 -17.52 25.99
N LYS A 612 16.60 -17.95 26.70
CA LYS A 612 17.34 -19.18 26.41
C LYS A 612 17.30 -20.11 27.61
N MET A 613 17.35 -21.41 27.33
CA MET A 613 17.68 -22.43 28.30
C MET A 613 19.14 -22.30 28.74
N VAL A 614 19.51 -23.02 29.81
CA VAL A 614 20.89 -23.03 30.35
C VAL A 614 21.92 -23.48 29.31
N ASP A 615 21.51 -24.35 28.39
CA ASP A 615 22.34 -24.84 27.28
C ASP A 615 22.43 -23.87 26.07
N GLY A 616 21.80 -22.70 26.16
CA GLY A 616 21.81 -21.67 25.12
C GLY A 616 20.79 -21.83 24.00
N ARG A 617 19.97 -22.90 23.99
CA ARG A 617 18.87 -23.07 23.03
C ARG A 617 17.69 -22.13 23.35
N PRO A 618 16.87 -21.73 22.36
CA PRO A 618 15.67 -20.94 22.61
C PRO A 618 14.76 -21.65 23.62
N LYS A 619 14.23 -20.90 24.60
CA LYS A 619 13.34 -21.45 25.64
C LYS A 619 11.94 -21.77 25.12
N PHE A 620 11.45 -21.00 24.15
CA PHE A 620 10.10 -21.10 23.59
C PHE A 620 10.11 -21.15 22.05
N PRO A 621 10.70 -22.19 21.44
CA PRO A 621 10.85 -22.25 19.99
C PRO A 621 9.52 -22.36 19.24
N ILE A 622 8.59 -23.22 19.68
CA ILE A 622 7.31 -23.46 18.99
C ILE A 622 6.36 -22.28 19.24
N LEU A 623 6.28 -21.81 20.47
CA LEU A 623 5.51 -20.61 20.82
C LEU A 623 6.08 -19.40 20.08
N GLY A 624 7.39 -19.28 19.93
CA GLY A 624 8.01 -18.23 19.14
C GLY A 624 7.64 -18.25 17.67
N LYS A 625 7.48 -19.44 17.07
CA LYS A 625 6.95 -19.60 15.71
C LYS A 625 5.49 -19.13 15.64
N LEU A 626 4.66 -19.52 16.60
CA LEU A 626 3.25 -19.11 16.64
C LEU A 626 3.08 -17.59 16.82
N ILE A 627 3.71 -17.01 17.85
CA ILE A 627 3.57 -15.59 18.22
C ILE A 627 3.96 -14.66 17.07
N LYS A 628 5.07 -14.93 16.39
CA LYS A 628 5.53 -14.11 15.25
C LYS A 628 4.49 -14.05 14.13
N ASN A 629 3.76 -15.15 13.90
CA ASN A 629 2.73 -15.23 12.86
C ASN A 629 1.36 -14.70 13.34
N ILE A 630 1.11 -14.67 14.64
CA ILE A 630 -0.08 -14.04 15.21
C ILE A 630 0.03 -12.52 15.21
N LEU A 631 1.17 -11.97 15.63
CA LEU A 631 1.33 -10.52 15.77
C LEU A 631 1.36 -9.78 14.41
N ILE A 632 1.57 -10.49 13.30
CA ILE A 632 1.48 -9.91 11.95
C ILE A 632 0.05 -9.83 11.43
N ILE A 633 -0.93 -10.46 12.08
CA ILE A 633 -2.34 -10.37 11.71
C ILE A 633 -2.78 -8.90 11.85
N PRO A 634 -3.34 -8.29 10.80
CA PRO A 634 -3.76 -6.91 10.84
C PRO A 634 -5.06 -6.76 11.65
N HIS A 635 -5.15 -5.68 12.43
CA HIS A 635 -6.38 -5.28 13.13
C HIS A 635 -7.22 -4.28 12.32
N GLY A 636 -6.69 -3.77 11.20
CA GLY A 636 -7.37 -2.87 10.26
C GLY A 636 -6.47 -2.48 9.10
N ASN A 637 -7.00 -1.65 8.19
CA ASN A 637 -6.33 -1.23 6.95
C ASN A 637 -5.72 0.19 7.02
N ALA A 638 -5.49 0.73 8.22
CA ALA A 638 -4.93 2.08 8.35
C ALA A 638 -3.53 2.24 7.75
N ASP A 639 -2.72 1.17 7.70
CA ASP A 639 -1.38 1.20 7.10
C ASP A 639 -1.42 1.49 5.58
N ILE A 640 -2.34 0.85 4.84
CA ILE A 640 -2.45 1.03 3.38
C ILE A 640 -2.99 2.42 3.04
N GLU A 641 -3.95 2.93 3.82
CA GLU A 641 -4.47 4.29 3.66
C GLU A 641 -3.38 5.36 3.89
N ARG A 642 -2.50 5.17 4.87
CA ARG A 642 -1.33 6.05 5.07
C ARG A 642 -0.36 5.96 3.90
N GLY A 643 -0.24 4.79 3.28
CA GLY A 643 0.52 4.56 2.05
C GLY A 643 0.09 5.49 0.92
N PHE A 644 -1.23 5.68 0.74
CA PHE A 644 -1.79 6.57 -0.28
C PHE A 644 -1.45 8.04 -0.06
N SER A 645 -1.53 8.55 1.17
CA SER A 645 -1.11 9.93 1.46
C SER A 645 0.38 10.16 1.14
N ILE A 646 1.23 9.14 1.32
CA ILE A 646 2.63 9.25 0.91
C ILE A 646 2.76 9.26 -0.62
N ASN A 647 1.94 8.47 -1.34
CA ASN A 647 1.93 8.52 -2.81
C ASN A 647 1.53 9.87 -3.35
N GLU A 648 0.50 10.51 -2.79
CA GLU A 648 0.07 11.86 -3.19
C GLU A 648 1.21 12.87 -3.06
N ASN A 649 2.01 12.75 -2.00
CA ASN A 649 3.18 13.60 -1.78
C ASN A 649 4.37 13.26 -2.72
N ILE A 650 4.52 12.02 -3.16
CA ILE A 650 5.61 11.59 -4.06
C ILE A 650 5.27 11.82 -5.52
N VAL A 651 4.01 11.60 -5.92
CA VAL A 651 3.47 11.74 -7.28
C VAL A 651 2.66 13.06 -7.36
N THR A 652 3.38 14.16 -7.14
CA THR A 652 2.85 15.53 -7.28
C THR A 652 2.43 15.84 -8.72
N SER A 653 1.71 16.94 -8.95
CA SER A 653 1.41 17.46 -10.29
C SER A 653 2.66 17.64 -11.16
N ASN A 654 3.77 18.08 -10.58
CA ASN A 654 5.07 18.22 -11.26
C ASN A 654 5.78 16.89 -11.57
N ARG A 655 5.20 15.77 -11.10
CA ARG A 655 5.69 14.39 -11.27
C ARG A 655 4.59 13.47 -11.82
N SER A 656 3.56 14.05 -12.43
CA SER A 656 2.41 13.33 -12.96
C SER A 656 2.77 12.37 -14.09
N ASN A 657 3.95 12.49 -14.72
CA ASN A 657 4.38 11.59 -15.81
C ASN A 657 5.40 10.52 -15.37
N LEU A 658 5.56 10.27 -14.06
CA LEU A 658 6.47 9.22 -13.59
C LEU A 658 6.01 7.83 -14.07
N SER A 659 6.98 7.05 -14.56
CA SER A 659 6.78 5.65 -14.93
C SER A 659 6.53 4.78 -13.70
N ASN A 660 5.94 3.59 -13.90
CA ASN A 660 5.71 2.64 -12.82
C ASN A 660 7.02 2.28 -12.09
N THR A 661 8.11 2.09 -12.84
CA THR A 661 9.47 1.86 -12.31
C THR A 661 9.91 2.99 -11.38
N SER A 662 9.72 4.24 -11.80
CA SER A 662 10.15 5.41 -11.02
C SER A 662 9.33 5.58 -9.74
N ILE A 663 8.02 5.32 -9.81
CA ILE A 663 7.13 5.37 -8.64
C ILE A 663 7.54 4.31 -7.63
N ASN A 664 7.68 3.05 -8.05
CA ASN A 664 8.13 1.96 -7.18
C ASN A 664 9.49 2.29 -6.56
N ALA A 665 10.45 2.76 -7.36
CA ALA A 665 11.78 3.09 -6.85
C ALA A 665 11.79 4.23 -5.82
N LEU A 666 11.03 5.31 -6.06
CA LEU A 666 10.87 6.39 -5.10
C LEU A 666 10.22 5.89 -3.81
N ARG A 667 9.18 5.06 -3.92
CA ARG A 667 8.46 4.51 -2.76
C ARG A 667 9.30 3.53 -1.96
N SER A 668 9.99 2.59 -2.59
CA SER A 668 10.93 1.68 -1.93
C SER A 668 12.08 2.44 -1.28
N THR A 669 12.58 3.52 -1.90
CA THR A 669 13.62 4.36 -1.29
C THR A 669 13.09 5.13 -0.09
N TYR A 670 11.92 5.78 -0.22
CA TYR A 670 11.26 6.48 0.89
C TYR A 670 11.02 5.54 2.08
N ASP A 671 10.45 4.37 1.81
CA ASP A 671 10.18 3.33 2.80
C ASP A 671 11.46 2.79 3.44
N GLY A 672 12.53 2.60 2.66
CA GLY A 672 13.87 2.27 3.15
C GLY A 672 14.45 3.32 4.09
N VAL A 673 14.29 4.61 3.77
CA VAL A 673 14.69 5.72 4.65
C VAL A 673 13.85 5.75 5.93
N LYS A 674 12.53 5.56 5.83
CA LYS A 674 11.64 5.46 7.00
C LYS A 674 12.09 4.32 7.92
N PHE A 675 12.41 3.17 7.33
CA PHE A 675 12.72 1.94 8.07
C PHE A 675 14.12 1.92 8.69
N LEU A 676 15.16 2.35 7.97
CA LEU A 676 16.56 2.29 8.45
C LEU A 676 17.05 3.60 9.09
N GLY A 677 16.47 4.73 8.69
CA GLY A 677 16.90 6.07 9.09
C GLY A 677 15.91 6.77 10.01
N ASP A 678 14.86 6.08 10.50
CA ASP A 678 13.81 6.68 11.34
C ASP A 678 13.23 7.95 10.69
N GLY A 679 12.91 7.84 9.39
CA GLY A 679 12.40 8.93 8.57
C GLY A 679 13.44 9.95 8.10
N SER A 680 14.71 9.81 8.48
CA SER A 680 15.78 10.76 8.16
C SER A 680 16.85 10.15 7.26
N SER A 681 17.06 10.74 6.07
CA SER A 681 18.04 10.25 5.08
C SER A 681 19.47 10.19 5.61
N HIS A 682 19.91 11.19 6.39
CA HIS A 682 21.26 11.26 6.96
C HIS A 682 21.54 10.21 8.05
N LYS A 683 20.49 9.60 8.65
CA LYS A 683 20.63 8.51 9.61
C LYS A 683 20.76 7.14 8.93
N VAL A 684 20.45 7.05 7.64
CA VAL A 684 20.61 5.80 6.89
C VAL A 684 22.10 5.50 6.71
N TYR A 685 22.51 4.33 7.18
CA TYR A 685 23.88 3.86 6.99
C TYR A 685 24.07 3.35 5.56
N VAL A 686 24.72 4.16 4.73
CA VAL A 686 25.08 3.79 3.35
C VAL A 686 26.24 2.80 3.37
N ASN A 687 25.94 1.52 3.10
CA ASN A 687 26.92 0.43 3.07
C ASN A 687 27.54 0.26 1.66
N LYS A 688 28.51 -0.65 1.53
CA LYS A 688 29.18 -0.91 0.24
C LYS A 688 28.25 -1.46 -0.84
N ASP A 689 27.21 -2.19 -0.48
CA ASP A 689 26.26 -2.73 -1.46
C ASP A 689 25.41 -1.62 -2.07
N MET A 690 24.95 -0.66 -1.25
CA MET A 690 24.29 0.55 -1.75
C MET A 690 25.20 1.35 -2.68
N ILE A 691 26.48 1.53 -2.32
CA ILE A 691 27.47 2.23 -3.17
C ILE A 691 27.62 1.54 -4.52
N LYS A 692 27.79 0.21 -4.54
CA LYS A 692 27.88 -0.58 -5.77
C LYS A 692 26.63 -0.45 -6.64
N MET A 693 25.44 -0.47 -6.02
CA MET A 693 24.17 -0.30 -6.73
C MET A 693 24.02 1.10 -7.34
N VAL A 694 24.52 2.14 -6.66
CA VAL A 694 24.56 3.50 -7.21
C VAL A 694 25.54 3.56 -8.40
N GLN A 695 26.72 2.96 -8.28
CA GLN A 695 27.72 2.93 -9.36
C GLN A 695 27.23 2.18 -10.60
N SER A 696 26.52 1.06 -10.43
CA SER A 696 26.02 0.25 -11.55
C SER A 696 24.73 0.80 -12.18
N SER A 697 24.02 1.70 -11.50
CA SER A 697 22.70 2.20 -11.92
C SER A 697 22.67 2.79 -13.33
N HIS A 698 23.74 3.48 -13.76
CA HIS A 698 23.82 4.05 -15.11
C HIS A 698 23.93 2.97 -16.20
N LEU A 699 24.67 1.89 -15.94
CA LEU A 699 24.79 0.76 -16.86
C LEU A 699 23.44 0.06 -17.02
N LEU A 700 22.77 -0.23 -15.90
CA LEU A 700 21.45 -0.87 -15.89
C LEU A 700 20.40 -0.02 -16.61
N TYR A 701 20.43 1.30 -16.40
CA TYR A 701 19.57 2.23 -17.13
C TYR A 701 19.83 2.20 -18.64
N LYS A 702 21.09 2.20 -19.08
CA LYS A 702 21.42 2.10 -20.51
C LYS A 702 20.95 0.78 -21.11
N GLN A 703 21.09 -0.33 -20.39
CA GLN A 703 20.61 -1.65 -20.83
C GLN A 703 19.09 -1.65 -21.03
N ASP A 704 18.32 -1.20 -20.03
CA ASP A 704 16.86 -1.11 -20.12
C ASP A 704 16.40 -0.15 -21.23
N LEU A 705 17.09 0.99 -21.40
CA LEU A 705 16.78 1.93 -22.48
C LEU A 705 16.99 1.29 -23.87
N ASN A 706 18.05 0.52 -24.05
CA ASN A 706 18.30 -0.21 -25.30
C ASN A 706 17.27 -1.32 -25.51
N SER A 707 16.91 -2.08 -24.47
CA SER A 707 15.87 -3.11 -24.54
C SER A 707 14.51 -2.53 -24.91
N ARG A 708 14.14 -1.37 -24.36
CA ARG A 708 12.88 -0.69 -24.72
C ARG A 708 12.88 -0.20 -26.15
N LYS A 709 14.00 0.35 -26.64
CA LYS A 709 14.12 0.73 -28.06
C LYS A 709 13.94 -0.47 -28.98
N ALA A 710 14.65 -1.57 -28.70
CA ALA A 710 14.52 -2.79 -29.47
C ALA A 710 13.08 -3.35 -29.45
N ALA A 711 12.38 -3.27 -28.31
CA ALA A 711 10.98 -3.69 -28.21
C ALA A 711 10.04 -2.80 -29.03
N VAL A 712 10.26 -1.48 -29.05
CA VAL A 712 9.48 -0.56 -29.88
C VAL A 712 9.73 -0.82 -31.37
N GLU A 713 10.99 -0.95 -31.78
CA GLU A 713 11.36 -1.28 -33.16
C GLU A 713 10.76 -2.62 -33.61
N GLN A 714 10.70 -3.61 -32.71
CA GLN A 714 10.07 -4.90 -32.98
C GLN A 714 8.54 -4.76 -33.16
N LEU A 715 7.88 -4.00 -32.29
CA LEU A 715 6.44 -3.73 -32.40
C LEU A 715 6.07 -2.93 -33.65
N GLU A 716 6.92 -1.98 -34.05
CA GLU A 716 6.77 -1.23 -35.30
C GLU A 716 6.85 -2.16 -36.51
N LYS A 717 7.85 -3.05 -36.57
CA LYS A 717 7.95 -4.07 -37.61
C LYS A 717 6.74 -5.01 -37.65
N GLU A 718 6.30 -5.50 -36.49
CA GLU A 718 5.11 -6.36 -36.40
C GLU A 718 3.83 -5.64 -36.86
N ASN A 719 3.70 -4.34 -36.58
CA ASN A 719 2.57 -3.55 -37.08
C ASN A 719 2.66 -3.29 -38.59
N GLU A 720 3.85 -3.02 -39.12
CA GLU A 720 4.07 -2.87 -40.57
C GLU A 720 3.75 -4.16 -41.32
N GLU A 721 4.25 -5.31 -40.85
CA GLU A 721 3.93 -6.63 -41.42
C GLU A 721 2.41 -6.90 -41.39
N MET A 722 1.75 -6.58 -40.28
CA MET A 722 0.29 -6.75 -40.17
C MET A 722 -0.47 -5.84 -41.15
N LEU A 723 -0.02 -4.58 -41.33
CA LEU A 723 -0.62 -3.64 -42.29
C LEU A 723 -0.45 -4.14 -43.73
N GLN A 724 0.72 -4.63 -44.10
CA GLN A 724 0.97 -5.19 -45.44
C GLN A 724 0.09 -6.41 -45.73
N VAL A 725 -0.07 -7.32 -44.75
CA VAL A 725 -0.94 -8.49 -44.90
C VAL A 725 -2.42 -8.07 -44.97
N ASP A 726 -2.85 -7.08 -44.20
CA ASP A 726 -4.22 -6.55 -44.24
C ASP A 726 -4.53 -5.89 -45.60
N GLU A 727 -3.57 -5.17 -46.18
CA GLU A 727 -3.69 -4.57 -47.51
C GLU A 727 -3.72 -5.63 -48.62
N ALA A 728 -2.85 -6.64 -48.56
CA ALA A 728 -2.90 -7.79 -49.47
C ALA A 728 -4.25 -8.54 -49.39
N CYS A 729 -4.81 -8.71 -48.18
CA CYS A 729 -6.15 -9.29 -48.01
C CYS A 729 -7.24 -8.46 -48.70
N LYS A 730 -7.16 -7.12 -48.67
CA LYS A 730 -8.12 -6.23 -49.37
C LYS A 730 -8.03 -6.36 -50.88
N GLU A 731 -6.82 -6.39 -51.43
CA GLU A 731 -6.62 -6.58 -52.88
C GLU A 731 -7.13 -7.95 -53.36
N ILE A 732 -6.87 -9.03 -52.60
CA ILE A 732 -7.39 -10.37 -52.91
C ILE A 732 -8.93 -10.38 -52.91
N LEU A 733 -9.58 -9.71 -51.93
CA LEU A 733 -11.04 -9.62 -51.89
C LEU A 733 -11.60 -8.83 -53.07
N LYS A 734 -10.89 -7.80 -53.53
CA LYS A 734 -11.27 -7.01 -54.70
C LYS A 734 -11.19 -7.86 -55.98
N GLU A 735 -10.07 -8.56 -56.19
CA GLU A 735 -9.88 -9.47 -57.33
C GLU A 735 -10.91 -10.61 -57.34
N GLU A 736 -11.20 -11.22 -56.18
CA GLU A 736 -12.26 -12.22 -56.06
C GLU A 736 -13.64 -11.64 -56.41
N GLY A 737 -13.94 -10.42 -55.97
CA GLY A 737 -15.19 -9.71 -56.30
C GLY A 737 -15.36 -9.46 -57.80
N GLU A 738 -14.29 -9.05 -58.48
CA GLU A 738 -14.27 -8.86 -59.94
C GLU A 738 -14.50 -10.18 -60.70
N LEU A 739 -13.84 -11.26 -60.27
CA LEU A 739 -14.01 -12.59 -60.86
C LEU A 739 -15.41 -13.17 -60.63
N LEU A 740 -15.99 -12.98 -59.44
CA LEU A 740 -17.38 -13.39 -59.15
C LEU A 740 -18.39 -12.61 -60.01
N SER A 741 -18.16 -11.32 -60.22
CA SER A 741 -18.99 -10.50 -61.11
C SER A 741 -18.91 -11.03 -62.55
N ASN A 742 -17.70 -11.27 -63.06
CA ASN A 742 -17.49 -11.80 -64.41
C ASN A 742 -18.14 -13.19 -64.57
N GLN A 743 -18.02 -14.07 -63.58
CA GLN A 743 -18.68 -15.38 -63.59
C GLN A 743 -20.21 -15.24 -63.71
N LYS A 744 -20.80 -14.31 -62.96
CA LYS A 744 -22.24 -14.04 -62.99
C LYS A 744 -22.70 -13.51 -64.35
N ASP A 745 -21.93 -12.60 -64.94
CA ASP A 745 -22.21 -12.06 -66.27
C ASP A 745 -22.14 -13.15 -67.35
N LEU A 746 -21.12 -14.02 -67.30
CA LEU A 746 -20.99 -15.16 -68.20
C LEU A 746 -22.14 -16.17 -68.03
N GLN A 747 -22.57 -16.45 -66.80
CA GLN A 747 -23.75 -17.30 -66.54
C GLN A 747 -25.03 -16.70 -67.12
N GLN A 748 -25.21 -15.38 -67.00
CA GLN A 748 -26.35 -14.69 -67.59
C GLN A 748 -26.32 -14.74 -69.12
N GLN A 749 -25.16 -14.55 -69.74
CA GLN A 749 -24.99 -14.70 -71.18
C GLN A 749 -25.25 -16.13 -71.66
N LEU A 750 -24.83 -17.14 -70.88
CA LEU A 750 -25.09 -18.56 -71.17
C LEU A 750 -26.60 -18.87 -71.14
N LEU A 751 -27.32 -18.30 -70.16
CA LEU A 751 -28.77 -18.43 -70.07
C LEU A 751 -29.47 -17.81 -71.28
N GLN A 752 -29.06 -16.60 -71.69
CA GLN A 752 -29.60 -15.92 -72.87
C GLN A 752 -29.33 -16.72 -74.15
N ALA A 753 -28.10 -17.22 -74.35
CA ALA A 753 -27.76 -18.05 -75.50
C ALA A 753 -28.57 -19.37 -75.53
N SER A 754 -28.80 -19.97 -74.36
CA SER A 754 -29.62 -21.19 -74.24
C SER A 754 -31.11 -20.94 -74.52
N GLN A 755 -31.63 -19.76 -74.15
CA GLN A 755 -33.00 -19.34 -74.51
C GLN A 755 -33.14 -19.18 -76.03
N ILE A 756 -32.18 -18.54 -76.69
CA ILE A 756 -32.17 -18.38 -78.16
C ILE A 756 -32.15 -19.75 -78.86
N ILE A 757 -31.33 -20.70 -78.39
CA ILE A 757 -31.30 -22.07 -78.94
C ILE A 757 -32.66 -22.77 -78.75
N THR A 758 -33.28 -22.61 -77.58
CA THR A 758 -34.58 -23.21 -77.26
C THR A 758 -35.68 -22.66 -78.17
N GLU A 759 -35.74 -21.33 -78.34
CA GLU A 759 -36.69 -20.67 -79.23
C GLU A 759 -36.45 -21.06 -80.70
N ALA A 760 -35.20 -21.08 -81.15
CA ALA A 760 -34.83 -21.51 -82.50
C ALA A 760 -35.19 -22.99 -82.74
N THR A 761 -35.05 -23.84 -81.73
CA THR A 761 -35.43 -25.28 -81.82
C THR A 761 -36.94 -25.45 -81.88
N ALA A 762 -37.71 -24.68 -81.11
CA ALA A 762 -39.17 -24.66 -81.22
C ALA A 762 -39.62 -24.19 -82.61
N ARG A 763 -38.98 -23.13 -83.15
CA ARG A 763 -39.22 -22.62 -84.50
C ARG A 763 -38.90 -23.68 -85.57
N LEU A 764 -37.79 -24.40 -85.43
CA LEU A 764 -37.41 -25.49 -86.32
C LEU A 764 -38.46 -26.61 -86.33
N GLN A 765 -38.98 -27.03 -85.16
CA GLN A 765 -40.03 -28.05 -85.07
C GLN A 765 -41.33 -27.64 -85.77
N ILE A 766 -41.71 -26.36 -85.65
CA ILE A 766 -42.88 -25.81 -86.34
C ILE A 766 -42.64 -25.77 -87.86
N ALA A 767 -41.47 -25.31 -88.31
CA ALA A 767 -41.10 -25.25 -89.73
C ALA A 767 -41.08 -26.65 -90.39
N ILE A 768 -40.57 -27.67 -89.68
CA ILE A 768 -40.60 -29.08 -90.12
C ILE A 768 -42.05 -29.56 -90.33
N LYS A 769 -42.96 -29.25 -89.40
CA LYS A 769 -44.38 -29.64 -89.49
C LYS A 769 -45.08 -28.98 -90.69
N ASN A 770 -44.69 -27.76 -91.03
CA ASN A 770 -45.29 -26.96 -92.09
C ASN A 770 -44.60 -27.11 -93.47
N LYS A 771 -43.50 -27.88 -93.56
CA LYS A 771 -42.66 -28.04 -94.77
C LYS A 771 -42.09 -26.74 -95.35
N ASP A 772 -41.75 -25.77 -94.48
CA ASP A 772 -41.14 -24.50 -94.88
C ASP A 772 -39.61 -24.58 -94.84
N ASN A 773 -39.00 -24.86 -95.99
CA ASN A 773 -37.55 -25.03 -96.11
C ASN A 773 -36.74 -23.78 -95.73
N LEU A 774 -37.25 -22.57 -96.00
CA LEU A 774 -36.51 -21.34 -95.75
C LEU A 774 -36.39 -21.05 -94.25
N ASP A 775 -37.45 -21.35 -93.49
CA ASP A 775 -37.48 -21.14 -92.04
C ASP A 775 -36.74 -22.25 -91.28
N MET A 776 -36.65 -23.46 -91.84
CA MET A 776 -35.76 -24.52 -91.34
C MET A 776 -34.27 -24.12 -91.41
N ASP A 777 -33.81 -23.58 -92.55
CA ASP A 777 -32.41 -23.15 -92.70
C ASP A 777 -32.06 -22.01 -91.73
N ARG A 778 -32.97 -21.04 -91.56
CA ARG A 778 -32.80 -19.92 -90.61
C ARG A 778 -32.73 -20.40 -89.17
N ALA A 779 -33.59 -21.34 -88.77
CA ALA A 779 -33.58 -21.90 -87.43
C ALA A 779 -32.32 -22.74 -87.17
N SER A 780 -31.83 -23.50 -88.16
CA SER A 780 -30.57 -24.25 -88.05
C SER A 780 -29.36 -23.34 -87.87
N ILE A 781 -29.26 -22.25 -88.63
CA ILE A 781 -28.16 -21.26 -88.49
C ILE A 781 -28.17 -20.61 -87.09
N LEU A 782 -29.35 -20.32 -86.53
CA LEU A 782 -29.48 -19.77 -85.18
C LEU A 782 -29.06 -20.79 -84.10
N ILE A 783 -29.38 -22.07 -84.29
CA ILE A 783 -28.96 -23.15 -83.39
C ILE A 783 -27.44 -23.33 -83.45
N ASP A 784 -26.84 -23.37 -84.64
CA ASP A 784 -25.40 -23.52 -84.81
C ASP A 784 -24.62 -22.33 -84.24
N GLY A 785 -25.10 -21.10 -84.51
CA GLY A 785 -24.55 -19.88 -83.93
C GLY A 785 -24.68 -19.84 -82.40
N GLY A 786 -25.83 -20.25 -81.86
CA GLY A 786 -26.05 -20.38 -80.43
C GLY A 786 -25.14 -21.42 -79.78
N ASN A 787 -24.97 -22.59 -80.39
CA ASN A 787 -24.09 -23.66 -79.92
C ASN A 787 -22.61 -23.23 -79.91
N MET A 788 -22.14 -22.53 -80.95
CA MET A 788 -20.80 -21.95 -80.97
C MET A 788 -20.60 -20.92 -79.85
N ARG A 789 -21.59 -20.05 -79.61
CA ARG A 789 -21.54 -19.06 -78.53
C ARG A 789 -21.56 -19.71 -77.14
N ASN A 790 -22.39 -20.74 -76.93
CA ASN A 790 -22.41 -21.53 -75.69
C ASN A 790 -21.06 -22.21 -75.43
N LYS A 791 -20.43 -22.80 -76.46
CA LYS A 791 -19.11 -23.41 -76.34
C LYS A 791 -18.06 -22.37 -75.89
N SER A 792 -18.03 -21.20 -76.52
CA SER A 792 -17.11 -20.11 -76.17
C SER A 792 -17.33 -19.59 -74.74
N ILE A 793 -18.59 -19.37 -74.34
CA ILE A 793 -18.92 -18.92 -72.97
C ILE A 793 -18.52 -19.98 -71.94
N ASN A 794 -18.77 -21.26 -72.20
CA ASN A 794 -18.38 -22.35 -71.30
C ASN A 794 -16.85 -22.44 -71.15
N GLU A 795 -16.08 -22.28 -72.22
CA GLU A 795 -14.61 -22.23 -72.14
C GLU A 795 -14.11 -21.06 -71.28
N GLN A 796 -14.77 -19.89 -71.37
CA GLN A 796 -14.46 -18.73 -70.50
C GLN A 796 -14.88 -18.98 -69.05
N LEU A 797 -16.04 -19.61 -68.82
CA LEU A 797 -16.55 -19.93 -67.49
C LEU A 797 -15.61 -20.89 -66.76
N VAL A 798 -15.05 -21.89 -67.47
CA VAL A 798 -14.05 -22.82 -66.91
C VAL A 798 -12.82 -22.05 -66.43
N LYS A 799 -12.27 -21.15 -67.26
CA LYS A 799 -11.10 -20.32 -66.89
C LYS A 799 -11.38 -19.43 -65.67
N VAL A 800 -12.50 -18.72 -65.66
CA VAL A 800 -12.88 -17.86 -64.52
C VAL A 800 -13.08 -18.70 -63.25
N THR A 801 -13.64 -19.91 -63.37
CA THR A 801 -13.83 -20.82 -62.23
C THR A 801 -12.49 -21.33 -61.69
N GLU A 802 -11.52 -21.66 -62.55
CA GLU A 802 -10.16 -22.04 -62.12
C GLU A 802 -9.46 -20.88 -61.40
N ASP A 803 -9.58 -19.66 -61.91
CA ASP A 803 -8.98 -18.48 -61.30
C ASP A 803 -9.66 -18.10 -59.98
N LEU A 804 -10.98 -18.30 -59.86
CA LEU A 804 -11.71 -18.21 -58.59
C LEU A 804 -11.18 -19.19 -57.54
N ILE A 805 -10.93 -20.45 -57.92
CA ILE A 805 -10.37 -21.45 -57.00
C ILE A 805 -8.97 -21.02 -56.53
N LYS A 806 -8.14 -20.49 -57.44
CA LYS A 806 -6.79 -20.00 -57.10
C LYS A 806 -6.85 -18.80 -56.15
N ILE A 807 -7.69 -17.80 -56.43
CA ILE A 807 -7.78 -16.59 -55.60
C ILE A 807 -8.39 -16.91 -54.23
N GLN A 808 -9.37 -17.83 -54.16
CA GLN A 808 -9.94 -18.28 -52.89
C GLN A 808 -8.94 -19.04 -52.02
N LYS A 809 -8.04 -19.82 -52.63
CA LYS A 809 -6.92 -20.44 -51.92
C LYS A 809 -5.96 -19.39 -51.37
N LYS A 810 -5.55 -18.41 -52.20
CA LYS A 810 -4.72 -17.28 -51.76
C LYS A 810 -5.37 -16.50 -50.62
N ARG A 811 -6.69 -16.26 -50.70
CA ARG A 811 -7.47 -15.61 -49.64
C ARG A 811 -7.35 -16.39 -48.33
N LYS A 812 -7.60 -17.69 -48.37
CA LYS A 812 -7.51 -18.54 -47.16
C LYS A 812 -6.13 -18.43 -46.52
N ASP A 813 -5.06 -18.57 -47.31
CA ASP A 813 -3.69 -18.52 -46.81
C ASP A 813 -3.33 -17.16 -46.20
N ALA A 814 -3.73 -16.06 -46.86
CA ALA A 814 -3.50 -14.69 -46.39
C ALA A 814 -4.28 -14.37 -45.10
N PHE A 815 -5.55 -14.78 -45.02
CA PHE A 815 -6.36 -14.59 -43.81
C PHE A 815 -5.88 -15.45 -42.65
N ASP A 816 -5.41 -16.68 -42.91
CA ASP A 816 -4.79 -17.53 -41.88
C ASP A 816 -3.48 -16.92 -41.36
N GLN A 817 -2.70 -16.25 -42.21
CA GLN A 817 -1.52 -15.48 -41.80
C GLN A 817 -1.91 -14.26 -40.96
N LEU A 818 -2.91 -13.48 -41.39
CA LEU A 818 -3.41 -12.32 -40.64
C LEU A 818 -3.96 -12.72 -39.26
N HIS A 819 -4.68 -13.83 -39.18
CA HIS A 819 -5.20 -14.37 -37.92
C HIS A 819 -4.07 -14.83 -36.99
N ARG A 820 -3.00 -15.43 -37.52
CA ARG A 820 -1.82 -15.80 -36.72
C ARG A 820 -1.14 -14.58 -36.12
N LEU A 821 -0.90 -13.54 -36.92
CA LEU A 821 -0.31 -12.28 -36.47
C LEU A 821 -1.19 -11.59 -35.40
N LYS A 822 -2.52 -11.54 -35.62
CA LYS A 822 -3.47 -11.00 -34.63
C LYS A 822 -3.48 -11.78 -33.32
N ARG A 823 -3.35 -13.11 -33.36
CA ARG A 823 -3.27 -13.95 -32.14
C ARG A 823 -1.97 -13.72 -31.37
N GLN A 824 -0.83 -13.62 -32.06
CA GLN A 824 0.46 -13.33 -31.42
C GLN A 824 0.44 -11.98 -30.68
N LYS A 825 -0.25 -10.97 -31.23
CA LYS A 825 -0.46 -9.66 -30.60
C LYS A 825 -1.37 -9.70 -29.36
N CYS A 826 -2.38 -10.56 -29.34
CA CYS A 826 -3.23 -10.75 -28.15
C CYS A 826 -2.54 -11.51 -27.01
N SER A 827 -1.46 -12.25 -27.29
CA SER A 827 -0.67 -12.95 -26.26
C SER A 827 0.48 -12.12 -25.66
N THR A 828 0.79 -10.95 -26.25
CA THR A 828 1.92 -10.08 -25.86
C THR A 828 1.49 -8.75 -25.22
N ASN A 829 0.19 -8.44 -25.23
CA ASN A 829 -0.44 -7.39 -24.41
C ASN A 829 -1.08 -7.99 -23.16
#